data_AF-A0AAW6CSK4-F1
#
_entry.id   AF-A0AAW6CSK4-F1
#
_cell.length_a   1.000
_cell.length_b   1.000
_cell.length_c   1.000
_cell.angle_alpha   90.00
_cell.angle_beta   90.00
_cell.angle_gamma   90.00
#
_symmetry.space_group_name_H-M   'P 1'
#
loop_
_entity.id
_entity.type
_entity.pdbx_description
1 polymer ?
#
loop_
_entity_poly.entity_id
_entity_poly.type
_entity_poly.pdbx_seq_one_letter_code
_entity_poly.pdbx_strand_id
1 'polypeptide(L)'
;MKRAKKGLAAILSTCMLLSLLPAAAFAEGAPAADTLEEAAPAPMEEKGAYDALMQAIEAAPDGEETTVVLTGDITGMTTDQIITIPEKKNIVLDMDCHSITVASNFTGRPIVNKGTLTVTGGGVIDSSASETGVGAINNQNILTIENGTYRGATYAGGAAIRNTGESAVLTIEDGTFEKATCAVYNEGTVTIEDGTFTGTTCSQCNGNVWGYTIQNGAADSQMTINGGTFTGVQGAVSASVGYFEINGGTFKSVKCVNDSKHTATFYALYVAGEVGVVKAVINGGTFETEGTYTAALIGNDNTGGDGGINEKATAVINGGVFKAPEGVPALKGAEKTGNPIIYGGTFSSDVSKYVAENAAITEGPDGTFTVNELDETNGVAEVGGRYYASLQNAVDNAGKGETVTLLQDTAEDIVIPEGAELTLNLNGKTLTNHEDHTITNKGTLTITGDGTVDNVTHARAAIQNEPGGNVVLNGGAYTRSKENGQNAEASGGNSYYNIVNHGTMEINSGVSVTQKGQFSSMIENGWYNGSQNTGKENSVLTINGGTFSGGLNTIKNDDYGELAINDGTFTSMSQAAFLNWNVATVNGGTFDAAGASNGVILNGYIDGTMDQGKLTINGGTFNAGEKTVITTMGGGTHSGDIEITGGTLNGSIVLTDSSEGARLTITQKAKVNGNVTNSGKADVAITDGATVDGQVSNSAGGTMSVVNSTIGSVPEGTTAETIVIVNSTVDGTLTTNTAENAAVMVGGKTYETLGAAITAAKAGDTIYVLKDIPEAAGIAVPSGKNFTIDFGGHTYTLKDPGAGSAGTESNGFQFLKDSTITLKNGTVRIAEGTTSIKRIIQNYANLTLEDMHFFAEHQADGEDYALSFNNGSIIFKGDTDIVTTSDEAIAFDVCKYSSYPSTNVTFDESYTGTINGKIVYDSTVADKHKLTIQGNGTFGAIEAASGAAEAAKSGIEVTSGHFAKPVNEDYLADSVKAQLESASNPEAPYSYYPSLEAAQAAAQPGDTITEVNATTGKTKYTVTLDYADGETANSLYTVTEGTELTLPTPSRSGYTFEGWYDGSSRMSSPYKVMKDVILTAEWDYNGSSSSSGSTRYTVSVEDTDNGSVKVSPTRASKG
;
A
#
# COMPACT_ATOMS: atom_id res chain seq x y z
N MET A 1 29.52 -34.98 -19.96
CA MET A 1 30.18 -36.26 -20.31
C MET A 1 29.38 -37.38 -19.65
N LYS A 2 28.40 -37.99 -20.34
CA LYS A 2 28.50 -39.24 -21.12
C LYS A 2 29.13 -40.44 -20.39
N ARG A 3 28.26 -41.44 -20.21
CA ARG A 3 28.44 -42.90 -20.02
C ARG A 3 28.48 -43.36 -18.55
N ALA A 4 27.45 -43.99 -17.99
CA ALA A 4 26.59 -45.13 -18.40
C ALA A 4 27.13 -46.51 -18.02
N LYS A 5 26.24 -47.23 -17.33
CA LYS A 5 25.87 -48.65 -17.46
C LYS A 5 26.55 -49.70 -16.56
N LYS A 6 25.64 -50.33 -15.79
CA LYS A 6 25.43 -51.79 -15.59
C LYS A 6 26.45 -52.48 -14.68
N GLY A 7 26.07 -53.39 -13.80
CA GLY A 7 24.79 -54.03 -13.54
C GLY A 7 25.05 -55.45 -13.01
N LEU A 8 24.35 -55.79 -11.92
CA LEU A 8 23.82 -57.11 -11.54
C LEU A 8 24.75 -58.34 -11.33
N ALA A 9 24.50 -59.00 -10.19
CA ALA A 9 24.77 -60.41 -9.81
C ALA A 9 26.24 -60.81 -9.50
N ALA A 10 26.56 -61.73 -8.59
CA ALA A 10 25.79 -62.78 -7.93
C ALA A 10 26.39 -63.12 -6.55
N ILE A 11 25.53 -63.74 -5.74
CA ILE A 11 25.75 -64.43 -4.47
C ILE A 11 26.77 -65.58 -4.64
N LEU A 12 27.72 -65.75 -3.70
CA LEU A 12 27.92 -66.98 -2.88
C LEU A 12 29.28 -67.03 -2.16
N SER A 13 29.21 -67.43 -0.89
CA SER A 13 30.08 -68.35 -0.15
C SER A 13 31.49 -67.95 0.35
N THR A 14 31.53 -67.83 1.68
CA THR A 14 32.26 -68.72 2.61
C THR A 14 33.78 -68.50 2.82
N CYS A 15 34.06 -68.00 4.04
CA CYS A 15 35.15 -68.34 4.96
C CYS A 15 36.62 -68.07 4.57
N MET A 16 37.26 -67.29 5.45
CA MET A 16 38.31 -67.69 6.40
C MET A 16 39.52 -66.73 6.45
N LEU A 17 39.94 -66.49 7.69
CA LEU A 17 41.25 -66.05 8.19
C LEU A 17 41.63 -64.56 8.19
N LEU A 18 41.80 -64.09 9.43
CA LEU A 18 42.95 -63.36 10.01
C LEU A 18 43.51 -62.15 9.24
N SER A 19 43.45 -60.99 9.90
CA SER A 19 44.68 -60.20 10.11
C SER A 19 44.53 -59.28 11.33
N LEU A 20 45.55 -59.35 12.18
CA LEU A 20 45.80 -58.51 13.35
C LEU A 20 46.59 -57.26 12.93
N LEU A 21 46.22 -56.13 13.56
CA LEU A 21 47.09 -55.04 14.07
C LEU A 21 47.86 -54.15 13.06
N PRO A 22 48.52 -53.04 13.48
CA PRO A 22 48.43 -52.23 14.72
C PRO A 22 48.46 -50.69 14.47
N ALA A 23 48.35 -49.89 15.55
CA ALA A 23 49.12 -48.66 15.87
C ALA A 23 48.24 -47.74 16.76
N ALA A 24 48.69 -47.03 17.79
CA ALA A 24 50.03 -46.71 18.29
C ALA A 24 49.96 -46.40 19.80
N ALA A 25 51.14 -46.42 20.42
CA ALA A 25 51.43 -46.25 21.83
C ALA A 25 51.87 -44.81 22.20
N PHE A 26 52.31 -44.70 23.46
CA PHE A 26 53.12 -43.67 24.16
C PHE A 26 52.33 -42.71 25.07
N ALA A 27 52.72 -42.41 26.31
CA ALA A 27 53.76 -42.86 27.26
C ALA A 27 53.42 -42.18 28.61
N GLU A 28 53.78 -42.63 29.83
CA GLU A 28 55.05 -42.60 30.59
C GLU A 28 54.63 -43.08 32.02
N GLY A 29 55.34 -43.87 32.83
CA GLY A 29 56.69 -43.76 33.37
C GLY A 29 56.69 -44.40 34.78
N ALA A 30 57.62 -45.33 35.04
CA ALA A 30 57.74 -46.20 36.24
C ALA A 30 58.36 -45.46 37.47
N PRO A 31 58.55 -46.03 38.71
CA PRO A 31 59.29 -47.29 38.95
C PRO A 31 59.04 -48.11 40.25
N ALA A 32 59.68 -49.29 40.26
CA ALA A 32 60.33 -50.01 41.38
C ALA A 32 59.52 -50.89 42.36
N ALA A 33 60.13 -52.05 42.58
CA ALA A 33 59.77 -53.16 43.45
C ALA A 33 59.97 -52.88 44.94
N ASP A 34 59.15 -53.49 45.81
CA ASP A 34 59.63 -54.52 46.73
C ASP A 34 58.46 -55.28 47.38
N THR A 35 58.76 -56.53 47.74
CA THR A 35 58.06 -57.52 48.58
C THR A 35 56.75 -57.14 49.28
N LEU A 36 55.77 -58.07 49.30
CA LEU A 36 55.18 -58.61 50.54
C LEU A 36 54.27 -59.82 50.25
N GLU A 37 54.69 -60.95 50.82
CA GLU A 37 53.88 -62.03 51.39
C GLU A 37 52.62 -62.52 50.67
N GLU A 38 52.80 -63.70 50.07
CA GLU A 38 51.79 -64.72 49.79
C GLU A 38 50.98 -65.06 51.06
N ALA A 39 49.73 -64.58 51.12
CA ALA A 39 48.70 -65.16 51.96
C ALA A 39 47.82 -66.04 51.07
N ALA A 40 48.02 -67.35 51.15
CA ALA A 40 47.19 -68.34 50.49
C ALA A 40 45.70 -68.15 50.82
N PRO A 41 44.78 -68.14 49.84
CA PRO A 41 43.39 -68.45 50.12
C PRO A 41 43.31 -69.95 50.48
N ALA A 42 42.55 -70.23 51.53
CA ALA A 42 42.18 -71.56 51.97
C ALA A 42 41.58 -72.41 50.82
N PRO A 43 41.65 -73.75 50.91
CA PRO A 43 41.14 -74.63 49.85
C PRO A 43 39.65 -74.37 49.64
N MET A 44 39.28 -73.92 48.45
CA MET A 44 37.89 -73.75 48.05
C MET A 44 37.29 -75.15 47.84
N GLU A 45 36.27 -75.49 48.64
CA GLU A 45 35.34 -76.57 48.29
C GLU A 45 34.86 -76.36 46.85
N GLU A 46 34.68 -77.46 46.11
CA GLU A 46 34.09 -77.46 44.77
C GLU A 46 32.62 -77.00 44.89
N LYS A 47 32.43 -75.68 44.99
CA LYS A 47 31.14 -75.01 45.07
C LYS A 47 30.58 -74.88 43.66
N GLY A 48 29.29 -75.20 43.50
CA GLY A 48 28.61 -75.08 42.21
C GLY A 48 28.60 -73.65 41.70
N ALA A 49 28.39 -73.46 40.39
CA ALA A 49 28.44 -72.15 39.72
C ALA A 49 27.57 -71.07 40.40
N TYR A 50 26.43 -71.44 40.99
CA TYR A 50 25.57 -70.54 41.75
C TYR A 50 26.25 -69.93 42.99
N ASP A 51 26.86 -70.77 43.83
CA ASP A 51 27.48 -70.31 45.07
C ASP A 51 28.72 -69.45 44.78
N ALA A 52 29.45 -69.75 43.69
CA ALA A 52 30.59 -68.95 43.22
C ALA A 52 30.14 -67.55 42.76
N LEU A 53 29.06 -67.48 41.97
CA LEU A 53 28.45 -66.23 41.53
C LEU A 53 28.02 -65.36 42.71
N MET A 54 27.29 -65.92 43.68
CA MET A 54 26.82 -65.16 44.85
C MET A 54 27.96 -64.63 45.71
N GLN A 55 29.01 -65.42 45.94
CA GLN A 55 30.21 -64.96 46.67
C GLN A 55 30.91 -63.81 45.94
N ALA A 56 31.02 -63.88 44.61
CA ALA A 56 31.66 -62.82 43.82
C ALA A 56 30.85 -61.51 43.88
N ILE A 57 29.51 -61.58 43.82
CA ILE A 57 28.62 -60.42 43.97
C ILE A 57 28.71 -59.83 45.38
N GLU A 58 28.76 -60.67 46.43
CA GLU A 58 28.90 -60.21 47.81
C GLU A 58 30.26 -59.53 48.08
N ALA A 59 31.33 -60.06 47.48
CA ALA A 59 32.70 -59.55 47.65
C ALA A 59 32.98 -58.26 46.86
N ALA A 60 32.19 -57.94 45.83
CA ALA A 60 32.35 -56.72 45.03
C ALA A 60 32.23 -55.45 45.91
N PRO A 61 33.15 -54.47 45.83
CA PRO A 61 33.03 -53.21 46.57
C PRO A 61 31.78 -52.39 46.19
N ASP A 62 31.25 -51.62 47.16
CA ASP A 62 30.13 -50.70 46.90
C ASP A 62 30.60 -49.56 45.98
N GLY A 63 29.84 -49.27 44.92
CA GLY A 63 30.05 -48.14 43.98
C GLY A 63 31.12 -48.35 42.91
N GLU A 64 31.95 -49.39 43.01
CA GLU A 64 32.99 -49.70 42.03
C GLU A 64 32.50 -50.77 41.03
N GLU A 65 32.76 -50.55 39.75
CA GLU A 65 32.45 -51.53 38.70
C GLU A 65 33.29 -52.80 38.91
N THR A 66 32.62 -53.94 39.07
CA THR A 66 33.27 -55.23 39.29
C THR A 66 32.76 -56.25 38.29
N THR A 67 33.66 -56.83 37.50
CA THR A 67 33.33 -57.94 36.59
C THR A 67 33.27 -59.26 37.33
N VAL A 68 32.14 -59.96 37.18
CA VAL A 68 31.88 -61.29 37.72
C VAL A 68 31.62 -62.23 36.56
N VAL A 69 32.52 -63.20 36.36
CA VAL A 69 32.43 -64.19 35.27
C VAL A 69 31.69 -65.43 35.77
N LEU A 70 30.66 -65.85 35.05
CA LEU A 70 29.93 -67.08 35.32
C LEU A 70 30.76 -68.28 34.84
N THR A 71 31.22 -69.12 35.77
CA THR A 71 32.17 -70.21 35.46
C THR A 71 31.51 -71.54 35.04
N GLY A 72 30.19 -71.56 34.85
CA GLY A 72 29.43 -72.76 34.51
C GLY A 72 27.91 -72.55 34.53
N ASP A 73 27.16 -73.49 33.96
CA ASP A 73 25.69 -73.43 33.92
C ASP A 73 25.07 -73.54 35.33
N ILE A 74 24.12 -72.65 35.63
CA ILE A 74 23.21 -72.76 36.77
C ILE A 74 21.92 -73.41 36.26
N THR A 75 21.64 -74.64 36.70
CA THR A 75 20.47 -75.41 36.24
C THR A 75 19.53 -75.75 37.38
N GLY A 76 18.22 -75.76 37.10
CA GLY A 76 17.20 -76.14 38.08
C GLY A 76 17.09 -75.18 39.27
N MET A 77 17.40 -73.90 39.08
CA MET A 77 17.35 -72.86 40.11
C MET A 77 15.97 -72.80 40.79
N THR A 78 15.95 -72.85 42.12
CA THR A 78 14.73 -72.74 42.94
C THR A 78 14.41 -71.28 43.31
N THR A 79 13.18 -71.01 43.78
CA THR A 79 12.71 -69.64 44.07
C THR A 79 13.53 -68.93 45.16
N ASP A 80 14.07 -69.67 46.12
CA ASP A 80 14.94 -69.15 47.17
C ASP A 80 16.35 -68.80 46.67
N GLN A 81 16.71 -69.21 45.45
CA GLN A 81 18.01 -68.93 44.86
C GLN A 81 18.05 -67.63 44.04
N ILE A 82 16.97 -66.85 43.92
CA ILE A 82 16.93 -65.61 43.11
C ILE A 82 18.15 -64.71 43.38
N ILE A 83 18.88 -64.38 42.30
CA ILE A 83 20.09 -63.56 42.36
C ILE A 83 19.65 -62.11 42.49
N THR A 84 19.99 -61.47 43.60
CA THR A 84 19.69 -60.06 43.84
C THR A 84 20.97 -59.23 43.76
N ILE A 85 21.03 -58.25 42.86
CA ILE A 85 22.09 -57.22 42.85
C ILE A 85 21.68 -56.09 43.81
N PRO A 86 22.40 -55.87 44.93
CA PRO A 86 22.04 -54.85 45.91
C PRO A 86 22.21 -53.40 45.39
N GLU A 87 21.48 -52.45 45.99
CA GLU A 87 21.38 -51.03 45.55
C GLU A 87 22.71 -50.30 45.35
N LYS A 88 23.76 -50.68 46.08
CA LYS A 88 25.08 -50.02 46.02
C LYS A 88 26.11 -50.75 45.16
N LYS A 89 25.77 -51.91 44.58
CA LYS A 89 26.72 -52.66 43.76
C LYS A 89 26.67 -52.20 42.31
N ASN A 90 27.84 -52.20 41.66
CA ASN A 90 27.99 -52.03 40.22
C ASN A 90 28.66 -53.29 39.64
N ILE A 91 27.87 -54.18 39.05
CA ILE A 91 28.30 -55.51 38.62
C ILE A 91 28.26 -55.61 37.09
N VAL A 92 29.35 -56.05 36.49
CA VAL A 92 29.36 -56.56 35.11
C VAL A 92 29.31 -58.08 35.17
N LEU A 93 28.14 -58.66 34.93
CA LEU A 93 27.96 -60.10 34.83
C LEU A 93 28.35 -60.57 33.42
N ASP A 94 29.55 -61.12 33.30
CA ASP A 94 30.00 -61.82 32.11
C ASP A 94 29.49 -63.26 32.16
N MET A 95 28.55 -63.57 31.28
CA MET A 95 27.91 -64.88 31.22
C MET A 95 28.81 -65.96 30.61
N ASP A 96 29.90 -65.61 29.90
CA ASP A 96 30.81 -66.56 29.23
C ASP A 96 30.09 -67.72 28.48
N CYS A 97 29.03 -67.38 27.74
CA CYS A 97 28.13 -68.30 27.03
C CYS A 97 27.39 -69.34 27.89
N HIS A 98 27.46 -69.25 29.22
CA HIS A 98 26.75 -70.10 30.16
C HIS A 98 25.31 -69.69 30.39
N SER A 99 24.54 -70.59 31.00
CA SER A 99 23.09 -70.45 31.18
C SER A 99 22.65 -70.41 32.64
N ILE A 100 21.58 -69.68 32.90
CA ILE A 100 20.83 -69.66 34.16
C ILE A 100 19.41 -70.13 33.84
N THR A 101 19.07 -71.33 34.31
CA THR A 101 17.78 -71.98 34.06
C THR A 101 17.11 -72.43 35.36
N VAL A 102 15.78 -72.37 35.40
CA VAL A 102 15.00 -72.59 36.63
C VAL A 102 14.36 -73.97 36.70
N ALA A 103 14.01 -74.41 37.92
CA ALA A 103 13.17 -75.58 38.14
C ALA A 103 11.71 -75.34 37.70
N SER A 104 10.97 -76.39 37.39
CA SER A 104 9.58 -76.29 36.89
C SER A 104 8.58 -75.68 37.88
N ASN A 105 8.91 -75.64 39.17
CA ASN A 105 8.11 -75.02 40.24
C ASN A 105 8.62 -73.63 40.66
N PHE A 106 9.58 -73.05 39.96
CA PHE A 106 10.13 -71.72 40.24
C PHE A 106 9.10 -70.62 40.09
N THR A 107 9.09 -69.61 40.94
CA THR A 107 8.20 -68.44 40.81
C THR A 107 9.01 -67.16 40.81
N GLY A 108 8.84 -66.30 39.81
CA GLY A 108 9.51 -65.00 39.73
C GLY A 108 10.44 -64.86 38.52
N ARG A 109 11.59 -64.18 38.72
CA ARG A 109 12.66 -63.99 37.71
C ARG A 109 14.01 -64.38 38.31
N PRO A 110 14.90 -65.07 37.57
CA PRO A 110 16.22 -65.48 38.07
C PRO A 110 17.05 -64.33 38.67
N ILE A 111 16.93 -63.12 38.10
CA ILE A 111 17.67 -61.94 38.56
C ILE A 111 16.71 -60.81 38.97
N VAL A 112 17.00 -60.19 40.11
CA VAL A 112 16.42 -58.91 40.55
C VAL A 112 17.56 -57.91 40.72
N ASN A 113 17.62 -56.89 39.86
CA ASN A 113 18.62 -55.84 39.95
C ASN A 113 18.07 -54.63 40.73
N LYS A 114 18.72 -54.27 41.84
CA LYS A 114 18.48 -53.01 42.56
C LYS A 114 19.66 -52.03 42.44
N GLY A 115 20.82 -52.50 41.98
CA GLY A 115 22.04 -51.70 41.79
C GLY A 115 22.27 -51.32 40.33
N THR A 116 23.53 -51.28 39.91
CA THR A 116 23.93 -51.18 38.50
C THR A 116 24.37 -52.56 38.01
N LEU A 117 23.78 -53.05 36.94
CA LEU A 117 24.08 -54.35 36.35
C LEU A 117 24.34 -54.21 34.85
N THR A 118 25.49 -54.68 34.37
CA THR A 118 25.73 -54.93 32.95
C THR A 118 25.75 -56.44 32.71
N VAL A 119 25.03 -56.95 31.71
CA VAL A 119 25.06 -58.37 31.32
C VAL A 119 25.70 -58.52 29.95
N THR A 120 26.76 -59.33 29.86
CA THR A 120 27.53 -59.58 28.64
C THR A 120 27.89 -61.07 28.50
N GLY A 121 28.68 -61.44 27.48
CA GLY A 121 29.22 -62.79 27.31
C GLY A 121 28.32 -63.80 26.58
N GLY A 122 27.14 -63.41 26.09
CA GLY A 122 26.33 -64.19 25.14
C GLY A 122 25.54 -65.36 25.73
N GLY A 123 25.35 -65.40 27.04
CA GLY A 123 24.66 -66.49 27.75
C GLY A 123 23.13 -66.50 27.64
N VAL A 124 22.49 -67.46 28.32
CA VAL A 124 21.03 -67.64 28.32
C VAL A 124 20.46 -67.51 29.74
N ILE A 125 19.49 -66.61 29.96
CA ILE A 125 18.73 -66.54 31.22
C ILE A 125 17.27 -66.90 30.92
N ASP A 126 16.83 -68.04 31.44
CA ASP A 126 15.59 -68.68 30.98
C ASP A 126 14.73 -69.19 32.16
N SER A 127 13.61 -68.51 32.39
CA SER A 127 12.60 -68.96 33.36
C SER A 127 11.44 -69.73 32.71
N SER A 128 11.49 -70.04 31.42
CA SER A 128 10.37 -70.60 30.64
C SER A 128 10.00 -72.03 30.99
N ALA A 129 10.88 -72.76 31.69
CA ALA A 129 10.61 -74.10 32.20
C ALA A 129 9.54 -74.12 33.32
N SER A 130 9.23 -72.97 33.94
CA SER A 130 8.18 -72.84 34.95
C SER A 130 6.99 -72.03 34.43
N GLU A 131 5.78 -72.53 34.65
CA GLU A 131 4.53 -71.82 34.34
C GLU A 131 4.34 -70.51 35.12
N THR A 132 5.08 -70.32 36.23
CA THR A 132 5.10 -69.08 37.03
C THR A 132 6.43 -68.32 36.95
N GLY A 133 7.30 -68.71 36.01
CA GLY A 133 8.52 -67.98 35.65
C GLY A 133 8.20 -66.80 34.76
N VAL A 134 8.05 -65.62 35.36
CA VAL A 134 7.52 -64.40 34.71
C VAL A 134 8.58 -63.63 33.89
N GLY A 135 9.80 -64.15 33.72
CA GLY A 135 10.88 -63.51 32.95
C GLY A 135 12.29 -63.80 33.43
N ALA A 136 13.27 -63.20 32.77
CA ALA A 136 14.69 -63.35 33.05
C ALA A 136 15.20 -62.36 34.12
N ILE A 137 14.92 -61.06 33.95
CA ILE A 137 15.46 -60.00 34.83
C ILE A 137 14.35 -59.02 35.24
N ASN A 138 14.30 -58.71 36.53
CA ASN A 138 13.56 -57.57 37.08
C ASN A 138 14.54 -56.44 37.39
N ASN A 139 14.61 -55.41 36.55
CA ASN A 139 15.41 -54.22 36.82
C ASN A 139 14.63 -53.23 37.68
N GLN A 140 15.24 -52.71 38.74
CA GLN A 140 14.67 -51.67 39.62
C GLN A 140 15.58 -50.43 39.70
N ASN A 141 16.70 -50.43 38.98
CA ASN A 141 17.67 -49.34 38.94
C ASN A 141 18.36 -49.30 37.56
N ILE A 142 19.69 -49.49 37.43
CA ILE A 142 20.37 -49.37 36.12
C ILE A 142 20.74 -50.75 35.58
N LEU A 143 20.26 -51.10 34.38
CA LEU A 143 20.60 -52.33 33.67
C LEU A 143 21.11 -52.03 32.25
N THR A 144 22.27 -52.55 31.90
CA THR A 144 22.77 -52.62 30.51
C THR A 144 22.82 -54.07 30.06
N ILE A 145 22.29 -54.37 28.89
CA ILE A 145 22.38 -55.68 28.25
C ILE A 145 23.16 -55.51 26.96
N GLU A 146 24.36 -56.09 26.88
CA GLU A 146 25.19 -56.02 25.69
C GLU A 146 24.79 -57.10 24.66
N ASN A 147 24.37 -58.28 25.13
CA ASN A 147 23.99 -59.44 24.31
C ASN A 147 23.35 -60.56 25.18
N GLY A 148 23.05 -61.70 24.57
CA GLY A 148 22.52 -62.90 25.25
C GLY A 148 21.08 -63.25 24.87
N THR A 149 20.52 -64.29 25.48
CA THR A 149 19.13 -64.73 25.28
C THR A 149 18.32 -64.70 26.57
N TYR A 150 17.17 -64.04 26.56
CA TYR A 150 16.35 -63.80 27.73
C TYR A 150 14.94 -64.34 27.51
N ARG A 151 14.49 -65.22 28.42
CA ARG A 151 13.21 -65.93 28.28
C ARG A 151 12.40 -65.96 29.55
N GLY A 152 11.08 -65.96 29.37
CA GLY A 152 10.09 -66.24 30.40
C GLY A 152 9.07 -67.27 29.92
N ALA A 153 8.07 -67.60 30.73
CA ALA A 153 6.95 -68.40 30.28
C ALA A 153 5.91 -67.55 29.52
N THR A 154 5.48 -68.05 28.36
CA THR A 154 4.71 -67.28 27.37
C THR A 154 3.38 -66.75 27.93
N TYR A 155 2.72 -67.52 28.77
CA TYR A 155 1.40 -67.16 29.33
C TYR A 155 1.43 -66.88 30.84
N ALA A 156 2.61 -66.65 31.42
CA ALA A 156 2.74 -66.35 32.85
C ALA A 156 2.38 -64.89 33.21
N GLY A 157 2.08 -64.03 32.24
CA GLY A 157 1.70 -62.63 32.47
C GLY A 157 2.88 -61.73 32.86
N GLY A 158 4.09 -62.02 32.35
CA GLY A 158 5.30 -61.26 32.66
C GLY A 158 6.21 -61.00 31.47
N ALA A 159 7.21 -60.14 31.65
CA ALA A 159 8.17 -59.79 30.61
C ALA A 159 9.55 -60.44 30.79
N ALA A 160 10.21 -60.79 29.68
CA ALA A 160 11.58 -61.33 29.70
C ALA A 160 12.50 -60.35 30.45
N ILE A 161 12.41 -59.06 30.13
CA ILE A 161 12.95 -57.97 30.95
C ILE A 161 11.80 -57.12 31.46
N ARG A 162 11.72 -56.93 32.77
CA ARG A 162 10.82 -55.94 33.39
C ARG A 162 11.66 -54.80 33.93
N ASN A 163 11.42 -53.58 33.46
CA ASN A 163 12.04 -52.37 33.97
C ASN A 163 11.05 -51.69 34.93
N THR A 164 11.21 -51.92 36.22
CA THR A 164 10.23 -51.58 37.27
C THR A 164 10.59 -50.29 38.00
N GLY A 165 9.63 -49.36 38.05
CA GLY A 165 9.76 -48.07 38.73
C GLY A 165 10.21 -46.93 37.81
N GLU A 166 9.76 -45.72 38.15
CA GLU A 166 9.99 -44.48 37.38
C GLU A 166 11.48 -44.16 37.17
N SER A 167 12.33 -44.51 38.13
CA SER A 167 13.77 -44.21 38.11
C SER A 167 14.62 -45.31 37.46
N ALA A 168 14.02 -46.42 37.05
CA ALA A 168 14.77 -47.54 36.49
C ALA A 168 15.19 -47.23 35.03
N VAL A 169 16.47 -47.44 34.73
CA VAL A 169 17.07 -47.21 33.42
C VAL A 169 17.54 -48.53 32.84
N LEU A 170 17.11 -48.84 31.61
CA LEU A 170 17.52 -50.02 30.87
C LEU A 170 18.10 -49.61 29.52
N THR A 171 19.32 -50.07 29.24
CA THR A 171 19.95 -49.99 27.92
C THR A 171 20.11 -51.40 27.35
N ILE A 172 19.64 -51.63 26.13
CA ILE A 172 19.86 -52.88 25.39
C ILE A 172 20.68 -52.55 24.15
N GLU A 173 21.90 -53.05 24.07
CA GLU A 173 22.75 -52.89 22.90
C GLU A 173 22.42 -53.94 21.82
N ASP A 174 22.29 -55.20 22.21
CA ASP A 174 21.87 -56.33 21.36
C ASP A 174 21.33 -57.49 22.25
N GLY A 175 20.74 -58.51 21.65
CA GLY A 175 20.28 -59.72 22.33
C GLY A 175 19.05 -60.36 21.69
N THR A 176 18.64 -61.52 22.21
CA THR A 176 17.42 -62.24 21.81
C THR A 176 16.45 -62.33 22.98
N PHE A 177 15.26 -61.75 22.83
CA PHE A 177 14.24 -61.68 23.87
C PHE A 177 12.97 -62.39 23.37
N GLU A 178 12.68 -63.57 23.91
CA GLU A 178 11.63 -64.43 23.36
C GLU A 178 10.92 -65.28 24.42
N LYS A 179 9.87 -65.98 24.00
CA LYS A 179 9.07 -66.93 24.81
C LYS A 179 8.37 -66.36 26.04
N ALA A 180 8.46 -65.07 26.36
CA ALA A 180 7.71 -64.42 27.44
C ALA A 180 6.36 -63.83 26.96
N THR A 181 5.52 -63.34 27.89
CA THR A 181 4.28 -62.62 27.52
C THR A 181 4.57 -61.33 26.77
N CYS A 182 5.61 -60.63 27.21
CA CYS A 182 6.20 -59.44 26.63
C CYS A 182 7.73 -59.61 26.64
N ALA A 183 8.45 -59.11 25.64
CA ALA A 183 9.90 -59.13 25.65
C ALA A 183 10.46 -58.10 26.64
N VAL A 184 9.96 -56.86 26.56
CA VAL A 184 10.35 -55.76 27.46
C VAL A 184 9.11 -54.99 27.91
N TYR A 185 8.85 -55.00 29.22
CA TYR A 185 7.83 -54.16 29.83
C TYR A 185 8.49 -53.04 30.62
N ASN A 186 8.23 -51.80 30.21
CA ASN A 186 8.88 -50.62 30.74
C ASN A 186 7.94 -49.80 31.63
N GLU A 187 8.42 -49.49 32.83
CA GLU A 187 7.81 -48.53 33.76
C GLU A 187 8.69 -47.27 33.96
N GLY A 188 9.97 -47.30 33.53
CA GLY A 188 10.97 -46.23 33.67
C GLY A 188 11.51 -45.74 32.31
N THR A 189 12.83 -45.65 32.16
CA THR A 189 13.48 -45.23 30.90
C THR A 189 14.17 -46.41 30.20
N VAL A 190 13.93 -46.57 28.90
CA VAL A 190 14.55 -47.62 28.06
C VAL A 190 15.23 -47.00 26.83
N THR A 191 16.43 -47.49 26.51
CA THR A 191 17.10 -47.28 25.22
C THR A 191 17.41 -48.63 24.59
N ILE A 192 16.99 -48.85 23.35
CA ILE A 192 17.28 -50.07 22.57
C ILE A 192 18.08 -49.67 21.34
N GLU A 193 19.32 -50.12 21.25
CA GLU A 193 20.19 -49.90 20.07
C GLU A 193 19.92 -50.94 18.98
N ASP A 194 19.91 -52.23 19.32
CA ASP A 194 19.61 -53.34 18.42
C ASP A 194 19.06 -54.57 19.18
N GLY A 195 18.78 -55.65 18.47
CA GLY A 195 18.35 -56.94 19.05
C GLY A 195 17.17 -57.58 18.35
N THR A 196 16.82 -58.80 18.76
CA THR A 196 15.68 -59.56 18.26
C THR A 196 14.66 -59.81 19.37
N PHE A 197 13.45 -59.30 19.19
CA PHE A 197 12.38 -59.34 20.18
C PHE A 197 11.17 -60.06 19.59
N THR A 198 10.72 -61.14 20.23
CA THR A 198 9.64 -61.98 19.71
C THR A 198 8.56 -62.22 20.76
N GLY A 199 7.35 -61.73 20.49
CA GLY A 199 6.13 -61.96 21.27
C GLY A 199 5.16 -62.87 20.54
N THR A 200 4.97 -64.10 21.03
CA THR A 200 4.07 -65.09 20.43
C THR A 200 2.72 -65.21 21.13
N THR A 201 2.43 -64.33 22.09
CA THR A 201 1.19 -64.33 22.86
C THR A 201 -0.02 -63.97 22.01
N CYS A 202 -1.02 -64.83 22.02
CA CYS A 202 -2.27 -64.63 21.30
C CYS A 202 -3.43 -64.62 22.29
N SER A 203 -4.17 -63.50 22.36
CA SER A 203 -5.33 -63.34 23.25
C SER A 203 -6.48 -64.30 22.91
N GLN A 204 -6.53 -64.85 21.70
CA GLN A 204 -7.45 -65.93 21.34
C GLN A 204 -6.95 -67.33 21.75
N CYS A 205 -5.64 -67.53 21.93
CA CYS A 205 -5.12 -68.74 22.55
C CYS A 205 -5.33 -68.73 24.07
N ASN A 206 -5.27 -67.55 24.70
CA ASN A 206 -5.58 -67.36 26.11
C ASN A 206 -6.17 -65.97 26.36
N GLY A 207 -7.47 -65.90 26.63
CA GLY A 207 -8.19 -64.64 26.84
C GLY A 207 -7.77 -63.84 28.06
N ASN A 208 -7.00 -64.44 28.97
CA ASN A 208 -6.50 -63.78 30.18
C ASN A 208 -5.12 -63.13 29.98
N VAL A 209 -4.49 -63.28 28.81
CA VAL A 209 -3.12 -62.80 28.54
C VAL A 209 -3.11 -61.91 27.31
N TRP A 210 -2.88 -60.63 27.53
CA TRP A 210 -2.73 -59.58 26.52
C TRP A 210 -1.33 -59.00 26.65
N GLY A 211 -0.61 -58.87 25.54
CA GLY A 211 0.79 -58.47 25.58
C GLY A 211 1.32 -58.10 24.22
N TYR A 212 1.87 -56.89 24.13
CA TYR A 212 2.71 -56.46 23.02
C TYR A 212 4.12 -57.00 23.20
N THR A 213 4.86 -57.15 22.10
CA THR A 213 6.25 -57.61 22.18
C THR A 213 7.07 -56.65 23.04
N ILE A 214 6.87 -55.33 22.92
CA ILE A 214 7.46 -54.33 23.82
C ILE A 214 6.41 -53.27 24.18
N GLN A 215 6.43 -52.78 25.42
CA GLN A 215 5.44 -51.83 25.92
C GLN A 215 6.00 -50.81 26.93
N ASN A 216 5.65 -49.53 26.76
CA ASN A 216 5.61 -48.52 27.83
C ASN A 216 4.28 -48.62 28.59
N GLY A 217 4.33 -48.86 29.91
CA GLY A 217 3.15 -49.23 30.70
C GLY A 217 2.84 -48.36 31.92
N ALA A 218 3.71 -47.43 32.32
CA ALA A 218 3.51 -46.58 33.52
C ALA A 218 3.66 -45.08 33.22
N ALA A 219 3.05 -44.23 34.04
CA ALA A 219 2.80 -42.80 33.76
C ALA A 219 4.02 -41.97 33.28
N ASP A 220 5.23 -42.35 33.69
CA ASP A 220 6.48 -41.62 33.38
C ASP A 220 7.41 -42.41 32.44
N SER A 221 6.89 -43.47 31.80
CA SER A 221 7.69 -44.33 30.93
C SER A 221 8.21 -43.60 29.69
N GLN A 222 9.51 -43.73 29.44
CA GLN A 222 10.19 -43.19 28.26
C GLN A 222 10.91 -44.32 27.53
N MET A 223 10.79 -44.35 26.20
CA MET A 223 11.49 -45.36 25.40
C MET A 223 12.02 -44.76 24.10
N THR A 224 13.30 -45.04 23.83
CA THR A 224 13.97 -44.71 22.56
C THR A 224 14.44 -46.01 21.90
N ILE A 225 14.11 -46.20 20.62
CA ILE A 225 14.51 -47.36 19.82
C ILE A 225 15.30 -46.89 18.59
N ASN A 226 16.57 -47.26 18.51
CA ASN A 226 17.46 -46.91 17.40
C ASN A 226 17.51 -47.99 16.31
N GLY A 227 17.27 -49.25 16.67
CA GLY A 227 17.36 -50.43 15.78
C GLY A 227 16.67 -51.66 16.36
N GLY A 228 16.92 -52.83 15.77
CA GLY A 228 16.31 -54.10 16.19
C GLY A 228 15.19 -54.64 15.30
N THR A 229 14.83 -55.90 15.55
CA THR A 229 13.72 -56.62 14.92
C THR A 229 12.70 -57.05 15.98
N PHE A 230 11.48 -56.55 15.86
CA PHE A 230 10.38 -56.75 16.79
C PHE A 230 9.24 -57.48 16.08
N THR A 231 8.98 -58.73 16.47
CA THR A 231 7.89 -59.53 15.91
C THR A 231 6.87 -59.83 16.99
N GLY A 232 5.58 -59.53 16.73
CA GLY A 232 4.51 -59.72 17.72
C GLY A 232 3.25 -60.29 17.10
N VAL A 233 2.49 -61.11 17.84
CA VAL A 233 1.16 -61.53 17.37
C VAL A 233 0.14 -60.40 17.61
N GLN A 234 0.01 -59.89 18.84
CA GLN A 234 -0.92 -58.79 19.15
C GLN A 234 -0.44 -57.44 18.61
N GLY A 235 0.86 -57.18 18.74
CA GLY A 235 1.55 -56.07 18.10
C GLY A 235 3.03 -56.05 18.46
N ALA A 236 3.85 -55.39 17.63
CA ALA A 236 5.30 -55.41 17.78
C ALA A 236 5.78 -54.38 18.82
N VAL A 237 5.17 -53.21 18.90
CA VAL A 237 5.53 -52.21 19.91
C VAL A 237 4.34 -51.32 20.30
N SER A 238 4.28 -50.95 21.58
CA SER A 238 3.24 -50.06 22.09
C SER A 238 3.72 -49.02 23.10
N ALA A 239 3.06 -47.86 23.07
CA ALA A 239 3.14 -46.84 24.09
C ALA A 239 1.75 -46.48 24.61
N SER A 240 1.48 -46.85 25.87
CA SER A 240 0.22 -46.57 26.57
C SER A 240 0.23 -45.20 27.29
N VAL A 241 1.42 -44.58 27.42
CA VAL A 241 1.68 -43.28 28.09
C VAL A 241 3.12 -42.82 27.82
N GLY A 242 3.39 -41.52 27.99
CA GLY A 242 4.75 -40.98 28.10
C GLY A 242 5.37 -40.58 26.76
N TYR A 243 6.70 -40.55 26.73
CA TYR A 243 7.48 -40.20 25.53
C TYR A 243 7.99 -41.45 24.83
N PHE A 244 7.88 -41.48 23.51
CA PHE A 244 8.27 -42.63 22.72
C PHE A 244 8.96 -42.19 21.43
N GLU A 245 10.20 -42.61 21.20
CA GLU A 245 10.99 -42.22 20.04
C GLU A 245 11.51 -43.44 19.28
N ILE A 246 11.28 -43.49 17.96
CA ILE A 246 11.75 -44.56 17.09
C ILE A 246 12.58 -43.95 15.96
N ASN A 247 13.88 -44.25 15.95
CA ASN A 247 14.84 -43.82 14.93
C ASN A 247 15.05 -44.88 13.84
N GLY A 248 14.79 -46.16 14.13
CA GLY A 248 15.01 -47.27 13.20
C GLY A 248 14.43 -48.59 13.70
N GLY A 249 14.72 -49.69 12.97
CA GLY A 249 14.27 -51.04 13.29
C GLY A 249 13.14 -51.58 12.40
N THR A 250 12.80 -52.86 12.58
CA THR A 250 11.72 -53.56 11.87
C THR A 250 10.69 -54.07 12.86
N PHE A 251 9.45 -53.61 12.74
CA PHE A 251 8.33 -53.93 13.61
C PHE A 251 7.28 -54.67 12.79
N LYS A 252 7.04 -55.94 13.12
CA LYS A 252 6.12 -56.78 12.36
C LYS A 252 5.07 -57.43 13.25
N SER A 253 3.79 -57.18 12.98
CA SER A 253 2.70 -57.98 13.53
C SER A 253 2.36 -59.16 12.64
N VAL A 254 2.44 -60.37 13.19
CA VAL A 254 2.28 -61.64 12.45
C VAL A 254 1.06 -62.41 12.92
N LYS A 255 0.59 -63.34 12.08
CA LYS A 255 -0.47 -64.28 12.48
C LYS A 255 -0.05 -65.13 13.67
N CYS A 256 -1.04 -65.53 14.46
CA CYS A 256 -0.82 -66.45 15.56
C CYS A 256 -0.14 -67.74 15.08
N VAL A 257 0.98 -68.09 15.72
CA VAL A 257 1.76 -69.30 15.39
C VAL A 257 1.03 -70.61 15.72
N ASN A 258 0.04 -70.56 16.62
CA ASN A 258 -0.72 -71.74 17.04
C ASN A 258 -1.95 -72.01 16.15
N ASP A 259 -2.56 -70.97 15.59
CA ASP A 259 -3.66 -71.09 14.63
C ASP A 259 -3.71 -69.86 13.72
N SER A 260 -3.45 -70.05 12.43
CA SER A 260 -3.45 -68.97 11.43
C SER A 260 -4.83 -68.38 11.12
N LYS A 261 -5.91 -68.98 11.66
CA LYS A 261 -7.29 -68.45 11.59
C LYS A 261 -7.59 -67.43 12.69
N HIS A 262 -6.76 -67.35 13.72
CA HIS A 262 -6.92 -66.32 14.75
C HIS A 262 -6.73 -64.94 14.12
N THR A 263 -7.60 -64.01 14.53
CA THR A 263 -7.65 -62.62 14.06
C THR A 263 -7.08 -61.64 15.09
N ALA A 264 -6.46 -62.14 16.16
CA ALA A 264 -5.77 -61.36 17.20
C ALA A 264 -4.44 -60.74 16.73
N THR A 265 -4.32 -60.46 15.43
CA THR A 265 -3.20 -59.75 14.80
C THR A 265 -3.68 -58.37 14.41
N PHE A 266 -3.20 -57.35 15.12
CA PHE A 266 -3.68 -55.98 14.96
C PHE A 266 -2.68 -55.12 14.20
N TYR A 267 -1.75 -54.48 14.91
CA TYR A 267 -0.88 -53.43 14.38
C TYR A 267 0.59 -53.65 14.78
N ALA A 268 1.50 -53.17 13.95
CA ALA A 268 2.92 -53.17 14.27
C ALA A 268 3.25 -52.09 15.31
N LEU A 269 2.65 -50.91 15.17
CA LEU A 269 2.79 -49.76 16.07
C LEU A 269 1.47 -49.39 16.72
N TYR A 270 1.51 -49.19 18.04
CA TYR A 270 0.38 -48.71 18.82
C TYR A 270 0.75 -47.55 19.73
N VAL A 271 0.08 -46.43 19.57
CA VAL A 271 0.30 -45.24 20.38
C VAL A 271 -1.06 -44.81 20.90
N ALA A 272 -1.38 -45.10 22.15
CA ALA A 272 -2.71 -44.81 22.70
C ALA A 272 -2.61 -44.33 24.15
N GLY A 273 -3.36 -43.30 24.50
CA GLY A 273 -3.37 -42.76 25.86
C GLY A 273 -4.18 -43.59 26.84
N GLU A 274 -3.80 -44.86 27.03
CA GLU A 274 -4.52 -45.79 27.91
C GLU A 274 -4.27 -45.51 29.39
N VAL A 275 -3.08 -44.98 29.71
CA VAL A 275 -2.64 -44.67 31.08
C VAL A 275 -2.40 -43.16 31.27
N GLY A 276 -2.10 -42.43 30.19
CA GLY A 276 -1.85 -40.98 30.21
C GLY A 276 -1.60 -40.43 28.81
N VAL A 277 -1.24 -39.15 28.70
CA VAL A 277 -0.91 -38.53 27.41
C VAL A 277 0.32 -39.20 26.79
N VAL A 278 0.27 -39.44 25.47
CA VAL A 278 1.40 -40.00 24.71
C VAL A 278 1.90 -39.00 23.68
N LYS A 279 3.22 -38.85 23.60
CA LYS A 279 3.90 -38.23 22.47
C LYS A 279 4.89 -39.23 21.85
N ALA A 280 4.57 -39.67 20.64
CA ALA A 280 5.45 -40.49 19.83
C ALA A 280 6.15 -39.66 18.74
N VAL A 281 7.45 -39.87 18.55
CA VAL A 281 8.25 -39.28 17.46
C VAL A 281 8.83 -40.44 16.66
N ILE A 282 8.44 -40.54 15.39
CA ILE A 282 8.88 -41.60 14.49
C ILE A 282 9.75 -40.98 13.40
N ASN A 283 11.05 -41.17 13.51
CA ASN A 283 12.05 -40.68 12.56
C ASN A 283 12.37 -41.72 11.47
N GLY A 284 12.14 -43.01 11.74
CA GLY A 284 12.43 -44.10 10.81
C GLY A 284 11.86 -45.46 11.22
N GLY A 285 12.30 -46.51 10.52
CA GLY A 285 11.88 -47.90 10.76
C GLY A 285 10.86 -48.45 9.75
N THR A 286 10.62 -49.77 9.79
CA THR A 286 9.62 -50.45 8.97
C THR A 286 8.53 -51.05 9.86
N PHE A 287 7.28 -50.65 9.67
CA PHE A 287 6.10 -51.12 10.40
C PHE A 287 5.22 -51.93 9.47
N GLU A 288 5.17 -53.24 9.65
CA GLU A 288 4.44 -54.16 8.77
C GLU A 288 3.39 -54.96 9.56
N THR A 289 2.15 -54.97 9.10
CA THR A 289 1.11 -55.84 9.68
C THR A 289 0.66 -56.90 8.69
N GLU A 290 0.49 -58.13 9.17
CA GLU A 290 -0.31 -59.17 8.49
C GLU A 290 -1.79 -59.17 8.94
N GLY A 291 -2.13 -58.26 9.86
CA GLY A 291 -3.46 -58.08 10.42
C GLY A 291 -4.42 -57.37 9.49
N THR A 292 -5.69 -57.31 9.89
CA THR A 292 -6.77 -56.71 9.08
C THR A 292 -7.18 -55.31 9.57
N TYR A 293 -6.46 -54.73 10.54
CA TYR A 293 -6.85 -53.47 11.18
C TYR A 293 -6.06 -52.27 10.66
N THR A 294 -4.77 -52.15 10.99
CA THR A 294 -3.85 -51.13 10.44
C THR A 294 -2.40 -51.47 10.77
N ALA A 295 -1.41 -50.92 10.07
CA ALA A 295 -0.01 -51.08 10.47
C ALA A 295 0.34 -50.20 11.69
N ALA A 296 -0.19 -48.98 11.75
CA ALA A 296 -0.01 -48.06 12.86
C ALA A 296 -1.34 -47.45 13.34
N LEU A 297 -1.65 -47.61 14.63
CA LEU A 297 -2.83 -47.02 15.26
C LEU A 297 -2.41 -45.92 16.24
N ILE A 298 -2.89 -44.69 15.99
CA ILE A 298 -2.65 -43.51 16.81
C ILE A 298 -3.95 -43.09 17.51
N GLY A 299 -3.98 -43.18 18.83
CA GLY A 299 -5.18 -43.06 19.66
C GLY A 299 -6.02 -44.33 19.68
N ASN A 300 -6.88 -44.45 20.68
CA ASN A 300 -7.89 -45.50 20.78
C ASN A 300 -9.12 -44.93 21.47
N ASP A 301 -10.26 -44.91 20.78
CA ASP A 301 -11.53 -44.35 21.28
C ASP A 301 -12.42 -45.39 21.99
N ASN A 302 -11.92 -46.62 22.22
CA ASN A 302 -12.68 -47.71 22.83
C ASN A 302 -12.84 -47.53 24.36
N THR A 303 -13.66 -46.56 24.77
CA THR A 303 -13.95 -46.25 26.18
C THR A 303 -14.58 -47.42 26.93
N GLY A 304 -13.97 -47.81 28.04
CA GLY A 304 -14.41 -48.97 28.84
C GLY A 304 -14.02 -50.34 28.26
N GLY A 305 -13.28 -50.35 27.14
CA GLY A 305 -12.61 -51.50 26.56
C GLY A 305 -11.09 -51.41 26.73
N ASP A 306 -10.34 -51.68 25.66
CA ASP A 306 -8.88 -51.64 25.66
C ASP A 306 -8.30 -50.21 25.57
N GLY A 307 -9.09 -49.18 25.25
CA GLY A 307 -8.61 -47.79 25.12
C GLY A 307 -8.24 -47.08 26.43
N GLY A 308 -8.29 -47.78 27.56
CA GLY A 308 -7.94 -47.25 28.88
C GLY A 308 -8.71 -45.98 29.24
N ILE A 309 -7.98 -44.94 29.68
CA ILE A 309 -8.55 -43.64 30.04
C ILE A 309 -8.84 -42.70 28.86
N ASN A 310 -8.56 -43.11 27.62
CA ASN A 310 -8.77 -42.34 26.39
C ASN A 310 -8.10 -40.94 26.40
N GLU A 311 -6.88 -40.83 26.92
CA GLU A 311 -6.10 -39.60 26.84
C GLU A 311 -5.54 -39.36 25.43
N LYS A 312 -5.10 -38.12 25.16
CA LYS A 312 -4.59 -37.72 23.84
C LYS A 312 -3.28 -38.45 23.49
N ALA A 313 -3.22 -38.96 22.27
CA ALA A 313 -2.06 -39.57 21.66
C ALA A 313 -1.64 -38.79 20.40
N THR A 314 -0.46 -38.17 20.43
CA THR A 314 0.12 -37.49 19.28
C THR A 314 1.27 -38.30 18.72
N ALA A 315 1.29 -38.51 17.41
CA ALA A 315 2.41 -39.13 16.71
C ALA A 315 2.94 -38.17 15.64
N VAL A 316 4.19 -37.73 15.80
CA VAL A 316 4.92 -36.93 14.82
C VAL A 316 5.74 -37.89 13.97
N ILE A 317 5.42 -37.98 12.68
CA ILE A 317 6.05 -38.93 11.76
C ILE A 317 6.92 -38.15 10.77
N ASN A 318 8.23 -38.24 10.95
CA ASN A 318 9.24 -37.61 10.10
C ASN A 318 9.78 -38.58 9.02
N GLY A 319 9.57 -39.89 9.21
CA GLY A 319 10.04 -40.92 8.28
C GLY A 319 9.56 -42.32 8.63
N GLY A 320 10.01 -43.32 7.85
CA GLY A 320 9.67 -44.73 8.04
C GLY A 320 8.80 -45.31 6.94
N VAL A 321 8.56 -46.63 6.98
CA VAL A 321 7.80 -47.39 5.98
C VAL A 321 6.67 -48.15 6.66
N PHE A 322 5.42 -47.84 6.31
CA PHE A 322 4.20 -48.40 6.91
C PHE A 322 3.48 -49.28 5.89
N LYS A 323 3.46 -50.59 6.15
CA LYS A 323 2.95 -51.62 5.24
C LYS A 323 1.77 -52.37 5.86
N ALA A 324 0.66 -52.36 5.15
CA ALA A 324 -0.52 -53.14 5.45
C ALA A 324 -0.99 -53.89 4.19
N PRO A 325 -1.77 -54.98 4.33
CA PRO A 325 -2.35 -55.68 3.18
C PRO A 325 -3.27 -54.77 2.36
N GLU A 326 -3.51 -55.14 1.10
CA GLU A 326 -4.46 -54.42 0.23
C GLU A 326 -5.84 -54.28 0.91
N GLY A 327 -6.38 -53.05 0.90
CA GLY A 327 -7.64 -52.71 1.56
C GLY A 327 -7.55 -52.46 3.07
N VAL A 328 -6.37 -52.58 3.67
CA VAL A 328 -6.11 -52.27 5.09
C VAL A 328 -5.33 -50.95 5.19
N PRO A 329 -5.76 -49.98 6.02
CA PRO A 329 -5.02 -48.73 6.20
C PRO A 329 -3.60 -48.94 6.73
N ALA A 330 -2.61 -48.29 6.14
CA ALA A 330 -1.25 -48.23 6.66
C ALA A 330 -1.19 -47.48 8.01
N LEU A 331 -1.98 -46.41 8.15
CA LEU A 331 -2.10 -45.64 9.37
C LEU A 331 -3.56 -45.28 9.65
N LYS A 332 -3.95 -45.34 10.93
CA LYS A 332 -5.24 -44.88 11.40
C LYS A 332 -5.10 -44.01 12.64
N GLY A 333 -5.60 -42.76 12.57
CA GLY A 333 -5.84 -41.93 13.73
C GLY A 333 -7.26 -42.15 14.29
N ALA A 334 -7.39 -42.38 15.59
CA ALA A 334 -8.67 -42.38 16.27
C ALA A 334 -9.28 -40.97 16.26
N GLU A 335 -10.59 -40.85 16.12
CA GLU A 335 -11.27 -39.56 15.84
C GLU A 335 -11.21 -38.60 17.02
N LYS A 336 -11.25 -39.11 18.26
CA LYS A 336 -11.28 -38.26 19.47
C LYS A 336 -9.92 -38.14 20.11
N THR A 337 -9.16 -39.23 20.14
CA THR A 337 -7.92 -39.33 20.92
C THR A 337 -6.65 -39.28 20.08
N GLY A 338 -6.74 -39.54 18.77
CA GLY A 338 -5.59 -39.63 17.87
C GLY A 338 -5.26 -38.30 17.19
N ASN A 339 -3.98 -37.95 17.19
CA ASN A 339 -3.44 -36.79 16.47
C ASN A 339 -2.15 -37.16 15.71
N PRO A 340 -2.25 -37.89 14.59
CA PRO A 340 -1.11 -38.11 13.70
C PRO A 340 -0.77 -36.83 12.91
N ILE A 341 0.52 -36.50 12.85
CA ILE A 341 1.07 -35.37 12.08
C ILE A 341 2.22 -35.90 11.24
N ILE A 342 2.10 -35.85 9.92
CA ILE A 342 3.04 -36.50 9.00
C ILE A 342 3.84 -35.45 8.21
N TYR A 343 5.15 -35.44 8.44
CA TYR A 343 6.15 -34.68 7.68
C TYR A 343 6.91 -35.57 6.69
N GLY A 344 7.00 -36.88 6.93
CA GLY A 344 7.68 -37.79 6.03
C GLY A 344 7.33 -39.28 6.20
N GLY A 345 7.64 -40.08 5.19
CA GLY A 345 7.52 -41.55 5.23
C GLY A 345 6.85 -42.15 3.98
N THR A 346 6.82 -43.49 3.91
CA THR A 346 6.16 -44.25 2.83
C THR A 346 5.05 -45.12 3.40
N PHE A 347 3.86 -45.06 2.81
CA PHE A 347 2.64 -45.71 3.29
C PHE A 347 2.02 -46.57 2.19
N SER A 348 1.52 -47.76 2.54
CA SER A 348 0.81 -48.64 1.59
C SER A 348 -0.66 -48.24 1.36
N SER A 349 -1.13 -47.12 1.92
CA SER A 349 -2.47 -46.57 1.71
C SER A 349 -2.43 -45.05 1.83
N ASP A 350 -3.47 -44.37 1.34
CA ASP A 350 -3.60 -42.93 1.41
C ASP A 350 -3.62 -42.42 2.87
N VAL A 351 -2.81 -41.39 3.14
CA VAL A 351 -2.70 -40.71 4.43
C VAL A 351 -2.88 -39.19 4.32
N SER A 352 -3.39 -38.69 3.20
CA SER A 352 -3.53 -37.25 2.88
C SER A 352 -4.20 -36.45 4.00
N LYS A 353 -5.14 -37.06 4.74
CA LYS A 353 -5.83 -36.45 5.90
C LYS A 353 -4.88 -35.97 7.01
N TYR A 354 -3.69 -36.55 7.12
CA TYR A 354 -2.77 -36.35 8.25
C TYR A 354 -1.46 -35.66 7.86
N VAL A 355 -1.30 -35.33 6.57
CA VAL A 355 -0.10 -34.66 6.04
C VAL A 355 -0.08 -33.23 6.55
N ALA A 356 1.06 -32.81 7.09
CA ALA A 356 1.26 -31.44 7.57
C ALA A 356 1.22 -30.44 6.41
N GLU A 357 0.84 -29.19 6.69
CA GLU A 357 0.74 -28.12 5.67
C GLU A 357 2.05 -27.87 4.92
N ASN A 358 3.19 -28.02 5.60
CA ASN A 358 4.54 -27.90 5.06
C ASN A 358 5.10 -29.25 4.59
N ALA A 359 4.26 -30.19 4.18
CA ALA A 359 4.65 -31.46 3.60
C ALA A 359 3.78 -31.77 2.36
N ALA A 360 4.32 -32.57 1.45
CA ALA A 360 3.63 -33.00 0.24
C ALA A 360 3.58 -34.52 0.15
N ILE A 361 2.44 -35.03 -0.32
CA ILE A 361 2.21 -36.45 -0.58
C ILE A 361 2.26 -36.73 -2.08
N THR A 362 2.90 -37.83 -2.47
CA THR A 362 2.98 -38.31 -3.85
C THR A 362 2.61 -39.79 -3.91
N GLU A 363 1.66 -40.13 -4.78
CA GLU A 363 1.32 -41.52 -5.08
C GLU A 363 2.30 -42.08 -6.13
N GLY A 364 2.96 -43.19 -5.78
CA GLY A 364 3.86 -43.94 -6.63
C GLY A 364 3.12 -44.87 -7.59
N PRO A 365 3.76 -45.30 -8.70
CA PRO A 365 3.15 -46.18 -9.69
C PRO A 365 2.83 -47.59 -9.16
N ASP A 366 3.32 -47.94 -7.98
CA ASP A 366 3.07 -49.20 -7.27
C ASP A 366 1.94 -49.09 -6.23
N GLY A 367 1.24 -47.95 -6.16
CA GLY A 367 0.15 -47.69 -5.21
C GLY A 367 0.62 -47.32 -3.80
N THR A 368 1.91 -47.01 -3.62
CA THR A 368 2.45 -46.48 -2.35
C THR A 368 2.37 -44.96 -2.29
N PHE A 369 2.25 -44.39 -1.11
CA PHE A 369 2.18 -42.95 -0.87
C PHE A 369 3.44 -42.50 -0.14
N THR A 370 4.18 -41.56 -0.72
CA THR A 370 5.38 -40.99 -0.09
C THR A 370 5.10 -39.57 0.35
N VAL A 371 5.39 -39.25 1.61
CA VAL A 371 5.31 -37.90 2.17
C VAL A 371 6.73 -37.36 2.33
N ASN A 372 6.96 -36.11 1.96
CA ASN A 372 8.20 -35.38 2.19
C ASN A 372 7.91 -33.97 2.71
N GLU A 373 8.80 -33.46 3.55
CA GLU A 373 8.75 -32.07 3.99
C GLU A 373 9.04 -31.12 2.82
N LEU A 374 8.38 -29.97 2.85
CA LEU A 374 8.53 -28.93 1.85
C LEU A 374 9.65 -27.97 2.24
N ASP A 375 10.46 -27.63 1.25
CA ASP A 375 11.56 -26.67 1.32
C ASP A 375 11.56 -25.76 0.08
N GLU A 376 12.58 -24.90 -0.03
CA GLU A 376 12.73 -23.98 -1.16
C GLU A 376 12.86 -24.66 -2.53
N THR A 377 13.25 -25.94 -2.56
CA THR A 377 13.53 -26.69 -3.79
C THR A 377 12.32 -27.45 -4.33
N ASN A 378 11.36 -27.78 -3.46
CA ASN A 378 10.19 -28.58 -3.82
C ASN A 378 8.85 -27.89 -3.54
N GLY A 379 8.81 -26.81 -2.76
CA GLY A 379 7.61 -26.01 -2.52
C GLY A 379 7.22 -25.16 -3.73
N VAL A 380 5.91 -24.95 -3.92
CA VAL A 380 5.37 -24.08 -4.98
C VAL A 380 5.37 -22.62 -4.52
N ALA A 381 5.00 -22.36 -3.27
CA ALA A 381 4.93 -21.02 -2.71
C ALA A 381 5.43 -20.97 -1.26
N GLU A 382 5.78 -19.78 -0.80
CA GLU A 382 6.29 -19.51 0.55
C GLU A 382 5.55 -18.35 1.21
N VAL A 383 5.23 -18.48 2.50
CA VAL A 383 4.72 -17.40 3.35
C VAL A 383 5.44 -17.43 4.70
N GLY A 384 6.12 -16.35 5.07
CA GLY A 384 6.75 -16.21 6.39
C GLY A 384 7.75 -17.33 6.74
N GLY A 385 8.49 -17.85 5.77
CA GLY A 385 9.43 -18.97 5.93
C GLY A 385 8.80 -20.37 5.93
N ARG A 386 7.49 -20.49 5.66
CA ARG A 386 6.78 -21.77 5.50
C ARG A 386 6.54 -22.06 4.03
N TYR A 387 6.79 -23.30 3.62
CA TYR A 387 6.66 -23.75 2.24
C TYR A 387 5.35 -24.52 2.03
N TYR A 388 4.69 -24.29 0.89
CA TYR A 388 3.39 -24.85 0.56
C TYR A 388 3.43 -25.60 -0.78
N ALA A 389 2.67 -26.70 -0.86
CA ALA A 389 2.59 -27.55 -2.06
C ALA A 389 1.81 -26.90 -3.22
N SER A 390 1.03 -25.86 -2.94
CA SER A 390 0.24 -25.11 -3.93
C SER A 390 0.19 -23.63 -3.56
N LEU A 391 -0.03 -22.77 -4.55
CA LEU A 391 -0.22 -21.33 -4.35
C LEU A 391 -1.52 -21.05 -3.59
N GLN A 392 -2.61 -21.77 -3.88
CA GLN A 392 -3.88 -21.56 -3.15
C GLN A 392 -3.72 -21.84 -1.65
N ASN A 393 -3.00 -22.90 -1.25
CA ASN A 393 -2.77 -23.19 0.17
C ASN A 393 -1.95 -22.08 0.86
N ALA A 394 -0.98 -21.50 0.15
CA ALA A 394 -0.23 -20.36 0.67
C ALA A 394 -1.12 -19.12 0.83
N VAL A 395 -2.01 -18.85 -0.13
CA VAL A 395 -3.01 -17.76 -0.06
C VAL A 395 -3.96 -17.94 1.12
N ASP A 396 -4.50 -19.15 1.33
CA ASP A 396 -5.45 -19.43 2.41
C ASP A 396 -4.83 -19.29 3.81
N ASN A 397 -3.51 -19.46 3.91
CA ASN A 397 -2.76 -19.38 5.16
C ASN A 397 -2.03 -18.04 5.36
N ALA A 398 -2.10 -17.13 4.39
CA ALA A 398 -1.46 -15.83 4.50
C ALA A 398 -2.21 -14.95 5.51
N GLY A 399 -1.45 -14.41 6.48
CA GLY A 399 -1.92 -13.37 7.38
C GLY A 399 -2.14 -12.04 6.67
N LYS A 400 -2.85 -11.13 7.34
CA LYS A 400 -3.13 -9.78 6.82
C LYS A 400 -1.83 -9.04 6.49
N GLY A 401 -1.66 -8.66 5.23
CA GLY A 401 -0.52 -7.91 4.71
C GLY A 401 0.73 -8.77 4.45
N GLU A 402 0.66 -10.09 4.64
CA GLU A 402 1.80 -10.96 4.37
C GLU A 402 2.08 -11.11 2.87
N THR A 403 3.31 -11.50 2.55
CA THR A 403 3.75 -11.75 1.18
C THR A 403 3.78 -13.25 0.91
N VAL A 404 3.02 -13.67 -0.10
CA VAL A 404 3.08 -14.99 -0.72
C VAL A 404 4.09 -14.92 -1.86
N THR A 405 5.19 -15.65 -1.77
CA THR A 405 6.22 -15.69 -2.81
C THR A 405 6.09 -16.95 -3.64
N LEU A 406 6.00 -16.82 -4.96
CA LEU A 406 5.98 -17.94 -5.88
C LEU A 406 7.42 -18.48 -6.09
N LEU A 407 7.64 -19.77 -5.89
CA LEU A 407 8.97 -20.41 -5.98
C LEU A 407 9.16 -21.20 -7.28
N GLN A 408 8.08 -21.70 -7.85
CA GLN A 408 8.07 -22.49 -9.08
C GLN A 408 6.99 -21.99 -10.04
N ASP A 409 7.18 -22.26 -11.33
CA ASP A 409 6.09 -22.11 -12.29
C ASP A 409 4.99 -23.09 -11.92
N THR A 410 3.75 -22.62 -11.80
CA THR A 410 2.61 -23.45 -11.40
C THR A 410 1.41 -23.19 -12.30
N ALA A 411 0.54 -24.20 -12.39
CA ALA A 411 -0.74 -24.09 -13.07
C ALA A 411 -1.85 -24.23 -12.03
N GLU A 412 -2.54 -23.15 -11.67
CA GLU A 412 -3.57 -23.11 -10.63
C GLU A 412 -4.61 -22.02 -10.95
N ASP A 413 -5.87 -22.26 -10.59
CA ASP A 413 -6.94 -21.27 -10.58
C ASP A 413 -7.08 -20.76 -9.15
N ILE A 414 -6.57 -19.56 -8.84
CA ILE A 414 -6.55 -19.07 -7.45
C ILE A 414 -7.67 -18.07 -7.15
N VAL A 415 -8.18 -18.13 -5.92
CA VAL A 415 -9.17 -17.20 -5.40
C VAL A 415 -8.59 -16.46 -4.19
N ILE A 416 -8.59 -15.13 -4.24
CA ILE A 416 -8.34 -14.30 -3.06
C ILE A 416 -9.68 -14.08 -2.33
N PRO A 417 -9.86 -14.60 -1.11
CA PRO A 417 -11.14 -14.52 -0.41
C PRO A 417 -11.55 -13.09 -0.05
N GLU A 418 -12.86 -12.88 0.15
CA GLU A 418 -13.37 -11.61 0.67
C GLU A 418 -12.78 -11.32 2.07
N GLY A 419 -12.31 -10.09 2.27
CA GLY A 419 -11.66 -9.66 3.51
C GLY A 419 -10.20 -10.07 3.66
N ALA A 420 -9.64 -10.89 2.75
CA ALA A 420 -8.21 -11.15 2.70
C ALA A 420 -7.44 -9.91 2.21
N GLU A 421 -6.22 -9.71 2.71
CA GLU A 421 -5.32 -8.64 2.29
C GLU A 421 -3.90 -9.22 2.25
N LEU A 422 -3.29 -9.33 1.07
CA LEU A 422 -1.96 -9.92 0.91
C LEU A 422 -1.21 -9.38 -0.32
N THR A 423 0.09 -9.66 -0.37
CA THR A 423 0.94 -9.42 -1.54
C THR A 423 1.33 -10.74 -2.20
N LEU A 424 1.13 -10.88 -3.51
CA LEU A 424 1.69 -11.96 -4.31
C LEU A 424 2.98 -11.48 -5.00
N ASN A 425 4.13 -12.01 -4.63
CA ASN A 425 5.38 -11.80 -5.33
C ASN A 425 5.60 -12.92 -6.35
N LEU A 426 5.53 -12.58 -7.63
CA LEU A 426 5.70 -13.53 -8.73
C LEU A 426 7.14 -14.04 -8.85
N ASN A 427 8.14 -13.33 -8.34
CA ASN A 427 9.53 -13.79 -8.22
C ASN A 427 10.11 -14.41 -9.53
N GLY A 428 9.81 -13.79 -10.67
CA GLY A 428 10.22 -14.26 -11.99
C GLY A 428 9.53 -15.55 -12.49
N LYS A 429 8.51 -16.06 -11.79
CA LYS A 429 7.80 -17.30 -12.11
C LYS A 429 6.49 -17.05 -12.87
N THR A 430 5.98 -18.11 -13.49
CA THR A 430 4.74 -18.10 -14.26
C THR A 430 3.62 -18.79 -13.50
N LEU A 431 2.50 -18.08 -13.30
CA LEU A 431 1.22 -18.65 -12.87
C LEU A 431 0.30 -18.77 -14.08
N THR A 432 -0.09 -20.00 -14.44
CA THR A 432 -1.03 -20.29 -15.53
C THR A 432 -2.33 -20.87 -14.96
N ASN A 433 -3.48 -20.63 -15.57
CA ASN A 433 -4.74 -21.22 -15.12
C ASN A 433 -4.89 -22.69 -15.59
N HIS A 434 -5.79 -23.43 -14.94
CA HIS A 434 -6.28 -24.73 -15.39
C HIS A 434 -7.54 -24.58 -16.26
N GLU A 435 -8.67 -24.24 -15.65
CA GLU A 435 -9.98 -24.20 -16.31
C GLU A 435 -10.71 -22.86 -16.09
N ASP A 436 -10.41 -22.15 -15.01
CA ASP A 436 -11.09 -20.89 -14.65
C ASP A 436 -10.22 -19.64 -14.93
N HIS A 437 -10.58 -18.49 -14.36
CA HIS A 437 -9.71 -17.31 -14.32
C HIS A 437 -8.42 -17.66 -13.58
N THR A 438 -7.28 -17.10 -14.02
CA THR A 438 -6.00 -17.39 -13.35
C THR A 438 -6.02 -16.88 -11.91
N ILE A 439 -6.54 -15.66 -11.71
CA ILE A 439 -6.78 -15.06 -10.40
C ILE A 439 -8.20 -14.49 -10.37
N THR A 440 -9.00 -14.95 -9.41
CA THR A 440 -10.28 -14.31 -9.02
C THR A 440 -10.08 -13.57 -7.70
N ASN A 441 -10.12 -12.24 -7.72
CA ASN A 441 -9.95 -11.43 -6.53
C ASN A 441 -11.28 -10.96 -5.95
N LYS A 442 -11.53 -11.27 -4.66
CA LYS A 442 -12.63 -10.72 -3.85
C LYS A 442 -12.14 -9.92 -2.65
N GLY A 443 -10.82 -9.86 -2.42
CA GLY A 443 -10.17 -9.19 -1.31
C GLY A 443 -9.30 -8.01 -1.77
N THR A 444 -8.21 -7.75 -1.04
CA THR A 444 -7.17 -6.78 -1.40
C THR A 444 -5.89 -7.50 -1.80
N LEU A 445 -5.51 -7.38 -3.07
CA LEU A 445 -4.36 -8.08 -3.65
C LEU A 445 -3.36 -7.07 -4.20
N THR A 446 -2.11 -7.13 -3.73
CA THR A 446 -0.98 -6.45 -4.40
C THR A 446 -0.15 -7.49 -5.14
N ILE A 447 0.17 -7.28 -6.42
CA ILE A 447 1.05 -8.17 -7.20
C ILE A 447 2.38 -7.47 -7.49
N THR A 448 3.50 -8.15 -7.22
CA THR A 448 4.87 -7.64 -7.39
C THR A 448 5.77 -8.68 -8.08
N GLY A 449 7.01 -8.30 -8.40
CA GLY A 449 8.00 -9.18 -9.04
C GLY A 449 7.86 -9.22 -10.57
N ASP A 450 8.87 -9.77 -11.23
CA ASP A 450 9.06 -9.79 -12.69
C ASP A 450 8.52 -11.06 -13.39
N GLY A 451 7.60 -11.79 -12.73
CA GLY A 451 6.99 -13.00 -13.28
C GLY A 451 5.80 -12.75 -14.20
N THR A 452 5.09 -13.82 -14.58
CA THR A 452 3.97 -13.78 -15.53
C THR A 452 2.69 -14.36 -14.92
N VAL A 453 1.56 -13.68 -15.09
CA VAL A 453 0.22 -14.25 -14.92
C VAL A 453 -0.37 -14.50 -16.30
N ASP A 454 -0.56 -15.76 -16.65
CA ASP A 454 -1.03 -16.22 -17.96
C ASP A 454 -2.41 -16.87 -17.86
N ASN A 455 -3.26 -16.59 -18.84
CA ASN A 455 -4.49 -17.34 -19.04
C ASN A 455 -4.52 -18.03 -20.42
N VAL A 456 -4.75 -19.34 -20.41
CA VAL A 456 -4.80 -20.20 -21.59
C VAL A 456 -6.20 -20.66 -21.96
N THR A 457 -7.22 -20.32 -21.17
CA THR A 457 -8.59 -20.84 -21.31
C THR A 457 -9.52 -19.80 -21.96
N HIS A 458 -10.46 -20.29 -22.77
CA HIS A 458 -11.44 -19.44 -23.44
C HIS A 458 -12.43 -18.83 -22.43
N ALA A 459 -12.81 -17.57 -22.65
CA ALA A 459 -13.78 -16.85 -21.81
C ALA A 459 -13.37 -16.74 -20.33
N ARG A 460 -12.06 -16.66 -20.07
CA ARG A 460 -11.45 -16.47 -18.75
C ARG A 460 -10.39 -15.39 -18.81
N ALA A 461 -10.09 -14.75 -17.69
CA ALA A 461 -9.15 -13.63 -17.60
C ALA A 461 -7.90 -14.05 -16.83
N ALA A 462 -6.79 -13.36 -17.06
CA ALA A 462 -5.63 -13.47 -16.17
C ALA A 462 -5.97 -12.92 -14.78
N ILE A 463 -6.73 -11.82 -14.73
CA ILE A 463 -7.30 -11.28 -13.49
C ILE A 463 -8.79 -10.98 -13.69
N GLN A 464 -9.59 -11.54 -12.80
CA GLN A 464 -10.99 -11.18 -12.58
C GLN A 464 -11.09 -10.49 -11.22
N ASN A 465 -11.22 -9.16 -11.20
CA ASN A 465 -11.44 -8.40 -9.97
C ASN A 465 -12.93 -8.21 -9.74
N GLU A 466 -13.48 -8.89 -8.74
CA GLU A 466 -14.90 -8.88 -8.42
C GLU A 466 -15.34 -7.56 -7.75
N PRO A 467 -16.65 -7.27 -7.69
CA PRO A 467 -17.16 -6.13 -6.94
C PRO A 467 -16.66 -6.13 -5.50
N GLY A 468 -16.16 -4.98 -5.03
CA GLY A 468 -15.55 -4.83 -3.70
C GLY A 468 -14.08 -5.28 -3.61
N GLY A 469 -13.55 -5.95 -4.64
CA GLY A 469 -12.14 -6.31 -4.73
C GLY A 469 -11.24 -5.12 -5.05
N ASN A 470 -10.05 -5.09 -4.44
CA ASN A 470 -9.02 -4.09 -4.68
C ASN A 470 -7.74 -4.76 -5.19
N VAL A 471 -7.22 -4.32 -6.34
CA VAL A 471 -6.00 -4.87 -6.95
C VAL A 471 -4.98 -3.76 -7.20
N VAL A 472 -3.73 -3.97 -6.78
CA VAL A 472 -2.59 -3.10 -7.13
C VAL A 472 -1.54 -3.91 -7.87
N LEU A 473 -1.23 -3.54 -9.11
CA LEU A 473 -0.20 -4.19 -9.93
C LEU A 473 1.08 -3.34 -9.93
N ASN A 474 2.13 -3.84 -9.27
CA ASN A 474 3.43 -3.17 -9.10
C ASN A 474 4.57 -3.82 -9.88
N GLY A 475 4.26 -4.78 -10.76
CA GLY A 475 5.23 -5.48 -11.60
C GLY A 475 4.59 -6.65 -12.33
N GLY A 476 5.35 -7.30 -13.19
CA GLY A 476 4.96 -8.53 -13.86
C GLY A 476 4.37 -8.34 -15.25
N ALA A 477 4.18 -9.48 -15.93
CA ALA A 477 3.57 -9.58 -17.24
C ALA A 477 2.22 -10.29 -17.16
N TYR A 478 1.19 -9.69 -17.74
CA TYR A 478 -0.17 -10.22 -17.78
C TYR A 478 -0.52 -10.55 -19.22
N THR A 479 -0.81 -11.81 -19.51
CA THR A 479 -0.96 -12.28 -20.89
C THR A 479 -2.02 -13.35 -21.03
N ARG A 480 -2.42 -13.57 -22.28
CA ARG A 480 -3.22 -14.71 -22.71
C ARG A 480 -2.46 -15.45 -23.80
N SER A 481 -1.61 -16.41 -23.42
CA SER A 481 -0.64 -17.01 -24.34
C SER A 481 -1.27 -17.87 -25.45
N LYS A 482 -2.50 -18.35 -25.24
CA LYS A 482 -3.31 -19.06 -26.25
C LYS A 482 -4.43 -18.22 -26.85
N GLU A 483 -4.38 -16.90 -26.72
CA GLU A 483 -5.31 -15.98 -27.36
C GLU A 483 -5.33 -16.18 -28.89
N ASN A 484 -6.52 -16.31 -29.46
CA ASN A 484 -6.74 -16.64 -30.86
C ASN A 484 -7.86 -15.80 -31.52
N GLY A 485 -8.30 -14.70 -30.90
CA GLY A 485 -9.24 -13.76 -31.51
C GLY A 485 -8.72 -13.21 -32.84
N GLN A 486 -9.48 -13.37 -33.93
CA GLN A 486 -9.03 -13.03 -35.29
C GLN A 486 -9.41 -11.61 -35.71
N ASN A 487 -10.60 -11.16 -35.31
CA ASN A 487 -11.19 -9.84 -35.58
C ASN A 487 -12.40 -9.64 -34.65
N ALA A 488 -13.09 -8.51 -34.78
CA ALA A 488 -14.23 -8.15 -33.92
C ALA A 488 -15.41 -9.15 -34.01
N GLU A 489 -15.50 -9.95 -35.07
CA GLU A 489 -16.62 -10.88 -35.32
C GLU A 489 -16.26 -12.35 -35.07
N ALA A 490 -14.98 -12.71 -34.98
CA ALA A 490 -14.51 -14.10 -34.87
C ALA A 490 -13.48 -14.30 -33.75
N SER A 491 -13.91 -14.96 -32.67
CA SER A 491 -13.08 -15.27 -31.49
C SER A 491 -11.96 -16.29 -31.73
N GLY A 492 -12.00 -17.01 -32.85
CA GLY A 492 -11.06 -18.10 -33.15
C GLY A 492 -11.09 -19.25 -32.13
N GLY A 493 -12.13 -19.34 -31.30
CA GLY A 493 -12.32 -20.39 -30.29
C GLY A 493 -11.62 -20.16 -28.95
N ASN A 494 -10.69 -19.20 -28.85
CA ASN A 494 -10.08 -18.80 -27.58
C ASN A 494 -9.83 -17.29 -27.54
N SER A 495 -10.81 -16.53 -27.06
CA SER A 495 -10.68 -15.11 -26.79
C SER A 495 -11.45 -14.70 -25.53
N TYR A 496 -10.95 -13.70 -24.83
CA TYR A 496 -11.63 -13.01 -23.73
C TYR A 496 -10.84 -11.74 -23.35
N TYR A 497 -11.28 -10.97 -22.36
CA TYR A 497 -10.45 -9.93 -21.76
C TYR A 497 -9.22 -10.55 -21.05
N ASN A 498 -8.10 -9.84 -21.05
CA ASN A 498 -6.93 -10.21 -20.25
C ASN A 498 -7.18 -9.85 -18.78
N ILE A 499 -7.72 -8.66 -18.54
CA ILE A 499 -8.11 -8.18 -17.22
C ILE A 499 -9.58 -7.74 -17.26
N VAL A 500 -10.35 -8.17 -16.27
CA VAL A 500 -11.71 -7.68 -16.00
C VAL A 500 -11.69 -7.00 -14.63
N ASN A 501 -12.10 -5.74 -14.58
CA ASN A 501 -12.20 -4.96 -13.35
C ASN A 501 -13.64 -4.53 -13.08
N HIS A 502 -14.27 -5.17 -12.10
CA HIS A 502 -15.55 -4.74 -11.54
C HIS A 502 -15.39 -4.03 -10.18
N GLY A 503 -14.18 -4.00 -9.62
CA GLY A 503 -13.85 -3.36 -8.34
C GLY A 503 -12.96 -2.13 -8.53
N THR A 504 -11.95 -1.99 -7.67
CA THR A 504 -10.89 -0.96 -7.79
C THR A 504 -9.58 -1.60 -8.23
N MET A 505 -8.92 -0.98 -9.21
CA MET A 505 -7.62 -1.42 -9.71
C MET A 505 -6.66 -0.26 -9.93
N GLU A 506 -5.42 -0.44 -9.49
CA GLU A 506 -4.30 0.45 -9.76
C GLU A 506 -3.20 -0.31 -10.52
N ILE A 507 -2.74 0.23 -11.65
CA ILE A 507 -1.66 -0.35 -12.46
C ILE A 507 -0.49 0.64 -12.49
N ASN A 508 0.63 0.23 -11.91
CA ASN A 508 1.82 1.06 -11.77
C ASN A 508 2.89 0.78 -12.84
N SER A 509 3.86 1.68 -12.93
CA SER A 509 5.03 1.53 -13.81
C SER A 509 5.75 0.20 -13.56
N GLY A 510 6.22 -0.45 -14.62
CA GLY A 510 6.88 -1.77 -14.55
C GLY A 510 5.95 -2.95 -14.84
N VAL A 511 4.64 -2.70 -14.93
CA VAL A 511 3.65 -3.68 -15.42
C VAL A 511 3.61 -3.73 -16.94
N SER A 512 3.46 -4.94 -17.50
CA SER A 512 3.15 -5.14 -18.91
C SER A 512 1.89 -5.97 -19.10
N VAL A 513 0.94 -5.50 -19.92
CA VAL A 513 -0.27 -6.24 -20.29
C VAL A 513 -0.27 -6.43 -21.80
N THR A 514 -0.39 -7.69 -22.25
CA THR A 514 -0.30 -8.03 -23.67
C THR A 514 -1.44 -8.93 -24.14
N GLN A 515 -1.95 -8.67 -25.33
CA GLN A 515 -2.96 -9.51 -25.95
C GLN A 515 -2.87 -9.47 -27.47
N LYS A 516 -2.61 -10.61 -28.11
CA LYS A 516 -2.43 -10.68 -29.57
C LYS A 516 -3.75 -10.79 -30.36
N GLY A 517 -4.83 -11.17 -29.69
CA GLY A 517 -6.14 -11.33 -30.30
C GLY A 517 -6.84 -10.00 -30.57
N GLN A 518 -7.75 -10.04 -31.53
CA GLN A 518 -8.45 -8.86 -32.05
C GLN A 518 -9.97 -8.94 -31.88
N PHE A 519 -10.46 -9.87 -31.05
CA PHE A 519 -11.90 -10.07 -30.80
C PHE A 519 -12.36 -9.36 -29.52
N SER A 520 -11.73 -9.66 -28.38
CA SER A 520 -12.00 -8.97 -27.11
C SER A 520 -11.08 -7.77 -26.92
N SER A 521 -11.52 -6.80 -26.11
CA SER A 521 -10.63 -5.76 -25.62
C SER A 521 -9.66 -6.35 -24.59
N MET A 522 -8.54 -5.69 -24.31
CA MET A 522 -7.53 -6.24 -23.40
C MET A 522 -7.89 -6.04 -21.94
N ILE A 523 -8.35 -4.84 -21.57
CA ILE A 523 -8.84 -4.55 -20.22
C ILE A 523 -10.31 -4.12 -20.33
N GLU A 524 -11.18 -4.75 -19.54
CA GLU A 524 -12.52 -4.25 -19.26
C GLU A 524 -12.53 -3.56 -17.91
N ASN A 525 -12.97 -2.30 -17.88
CA ASN A 525 -13.25 -1.56 -16.66
C ASN A 525 -14.70 -1.10 -16.69
N GLY A 526 -15.50 -1.58 -15.75
CA GLY A 526 -16.96 -1.44 -15.80
C GLY A 526 -17.61 -2.72 -16.31
N TRP A 527 -18.84 -2.61 -16.82
CA TRP A 527 -19.67 -3.75 -17.15
C TRP A 527 -20.11 -3.73 -18.61
N TYR A 528 -19.86 -4.81 -19.35
CA TYR A 528 -20.45 -5.00 -20.68
C TYR A 528 -21.99 -4.83 -20.71
N ASN A 529 -22.64 -5.16 -19.60
CA ASN A 529 -24.06 -4.94 -19.40
C ASN A 529 -24.28 -4.38 -17.99
N GLY A 530 -24.51 -3.06 -17.90
CA GLY A 530 -24.69 -2.34 -16.64
C GLY A 530 -25.84 -2.85 -15.76
N SER A 531 -26.80 -3.63 -16.31
CA SER A 531 -27.82 -4.29 -15.50
C SER A 531 -27.27 -5.39 -14.58
N GLN A 532 -26.06 -5.90 -14.85
CA GLN A 532 -25.36 -6.86 -14.00
C GLN A 532 -24.74 -6.17 -12.76
N ASN A 533 -24.50 -4.86 -12.83
CA ASN A 533 -24.04 -4.06 -11.69
C ASN A 533 -25.19 -3.77 -10.71
N THR A 534 -25.57 -4.77 -9.93
CA THR A 534 -26.66 -4.65 -8.95
C THR A 534 -26.36 -3.66 -7.82
N GLY A 535 -25.07 -3.42 -7.53
CA GLY A 535 -24.62 -2.43 -6.55
C GLY A 535 -24.67 -0.99 -7.06
N LYS A 536 -24.64 -0.79 -8.39
CA LYS A 536 -24.55 0.53 -9.05
C LYS A 536 -23.32 1.35 -8.64
N GLU A 537 -22.27 0.66 -8.24
CA GLU A 537 -20.98 1.26 -7.88
C GLU A 537 -20.07 1.31 -9.11
N ASN A 538 -19.24 2.35 -9.22
CA ASN A 538 -18.29 2.45 -10.32
C ASN A 538 -17.17 1.41 -10.19
N SER A 539 -16.74 0.86 -11.33
CA SER A 539 -15.48 0.13 -11.43
C SER A 539 -14.37 1.11 -11.74
N VAL A 540 -13.39 1.21 -10.86
CA VAL A 540 -12.37 2.26 -10.89
C VAL A 540 -11.04 1.67 -11.34
N LEU A 541 -10.47 2.21 -12.42
CA LEU A 541 -9.16 1.85 -12.93
C LEU A 541 -8.25 3.09 -12.99
N THR A 542 -7.15 3.05 -12.24
CA THR A 542 -6.08 4.04 -12.30
C THR A 542 -4.82 3.45 -12.92
N ILE A 543 -4.30 4.07 -13.98
CA ILE A 543 -3.05 3.68 -14.64
C ILE A 543 -2.01 4.76 -14.42
N ASN A 544 -1.00 4.46 -13.62
CA ASN A 544 0.11 5.36 -13.32
C ASN A 544 1.33 5.15 -14.24
N GLY A 545 1.33 4.10 -15.05
CA GLY A 545 2.39 3.77 -16.00
C GLY A 545 2.28 2.35 -16.52
N GLY A 546 3.32 1.89 -17.23
CA GLY A 546 3.40 0.52 -17.77
C GLY A 546 3.27 0.47 -19.29
N THR A 547 3.27 -0.75 -19.84
CA THR A 547 3.18 -1.01 -21.28
C THR A 547 1.98 -1.88 -21.61
N PHE A 548 1.14 -1.42 -22.54
CA PHE A 548 -0.10 -2.06 -22.93
C PHE A 548 -0.08 -2.31 -24.43
N SER A 549 -0.09 -3.57 -24.85
CA SER A 549 0.08 -3.93 -26.25
C SER A 549 -1.00 -4.90 -26.73
N GLY A 550 -1.90 -4.38 -27.57
CA GLY A 550 -2.89 -5.17 -28.30
C GLY A 550 -4.32 -5.08 -27.77
N GLY A 551 -5.11 -6.13 -28.06
CA GLY A 551 -6.57 -6.17 -27.91
C GLY A 551 -7.34 -5.59 -29.11
N LEU A 552 -8.65 -5.84 -29.15
CA LEU A 552 -9.56 -5.09 -30.03
C LEU A 552 -9.47 -3.60 -29.68
N ASN A 553 -9.86 -3.26 -28.44
CA ASN A 553 -9.42 -2.04 -27.77
C ASN A 553 -8.40 -2.39 -26.71
N THR A 554 -7.43 -1.52 -26.44
CA THR A 554 -6.51 -1.76 -25.32
C THR A 554 -7.24 -1.64 -23.99
N ILE A 555 -8.09 -0.62 -23.82
CA ILE A 555 -8.99 -0.51 -22.66
C ILE A 555 -10.42 -0.29 -23.15
N LYS A 556 -11.38 -0.96 -22.51
CA LYS A 556 -12.80 -0.69 -22.64
C LYS A 556 -13.32 -0.20 -21.31
N ASN A 557 -13.58 1.10 -21.21
CA ASN A 557 -14.24 1.74 -20.07
C ASN A 557 -15.75 1.76 -20.34
N ASP A 558 -16.44 0.77 -19.81
CA ASP A 558 -17.82 0.40 -20.12
C ASP A 558 -18.81 1.03 -19.13
N ASP A 559 -20.05 0.53 -19.08
CA ASP A 559 -21.08 0.96 -18.14
C ASP A 559 -20.53 0.98 -16.70
N TYR A 560 -20.71 2.10 -16.00
CA TYR A 560 -20.15 2.35 -14.65
C TYR A 560 -18.62 2.31 -14.56
N GLY A 561 -17.90 2.40 -15.68
CA GLY A 561 -16.45 2.50 -15.69
C GLY A 561 -15.94 3.90 -15.35
N GLU A 562 -14.97 3.99 -14.44
CA GLU A 562 -14.23 5.22 -14.14
C GLU A 562 -12.74 4.99 -14.37
N LEU A 563 -12.18 5.71 -15.34
CA LEU A 563 -10.81 5.52 -15.81
C LEU A 563 -9.96 6.78 -15.57
N ALA A 564 -8.81 6.63 -14.93
CA ALA A 564 -7.78 7.66 -14.84
C ALA A 564 -6.46 7.14 -15.43
N ILE A 565 -5.91 7.84 -16.42
CA ILE A 565 -4.60 7.52 -17.02
C ILE A 565 -3.64 8.67 -16.72
N ASN A 566 -2.67 8.43 -15.84
CA ASN A 566 -1.64 9.39 -15.48
C ASN A 566 -0.39 9.27 -16.36
N ASP A 567 -0.02 8.05 -16.76
CA ASP A 567 1.06 7.78 -17.71
C ASP A 567 0.93 6.37 -18.32
N GLY A 568 1.81 6.00 -19.25
CA GLY A 568 1.87 4.67 -19.86
C GLY A 568 2.13 4.70 -21.35
N THR A 569 2.40 3.53 -21.93
CA THR A 569 2.59 3.36 -23.38
C THR A 569 1.58 2.35 -23.93
N PHE A 570 0.78 2.77 -24.91
CA PHE A 570 -0.32 1.99 -25.50
C PHE A 570 -0.05 1.77 -26.99
N THR A 571 0.06 0.51 -27.43
CA THR A 571 0.45 0.17 -28.82
C THR A 571 -0.30 -1.03 -29.38
N SER A 572 -0.20 -1.23 -30.71
CA SER A 572 -0.53 -2.49 -31.40
C SER A 572 -1.97 -2.99 -31.26
N MET A 573 -2.92 -2.10 -30.96
CA MET A 573 -4.35 -2.37 -30.90
C MET A 573 -5.00 -2.44 -32.29
N SER A 574 -6.17 -3.07 -32.37
CA SER A 574 -6.86 -3.32 -33.65
C SER A 574 -7.98 -2.30 -33.96
N GLN A 575 -8.60 -1.69 -32.97
CA GLN A 575 -9.72 -0.74 -33.12
C GLN A 575 -9.42 0.63 -32.50
N ALA A 576 -9.19 0.70 -31.19
CA ALA A 576 -8.83 1.94 -30.50
C ALA A 576 -7.94 1.69 -29.27
N ALA A 577 -7.22 2.71 -28.82
CA ALA A 577 -6.43 2.60 -27.60
C ALA A 577 -7.36 2.50 -26.39
N PHE A 578 -8.38 3.35 -26.31
CA PHE A 578 -9.47 3.07 -25.38
C PHE A 578 -10.84 3.54 -25.88
N LEU A 579 -11.85 2.80 -25.47
CA LEU A 579 -13.25 3.11 -25.65
C LEU A 579 -13.77 3.63 -24.31
N ASN A 580 -14.46 4.77 -24.31
CA ASN A 580 -15.09 5.35 -23.13
C ASN A 580 -16.60 5.53 -23.33
N TRP A 581 -17.38 4.80 -22.54
CA TRP A 581 -18.82 4.98 -22.40
C TRP A 581 -19.18 5.87 -21.21
N ASN A 582 -18.43 5.85 -20.12
CA ASN A 582 -18.83 6.54 -18.88
C ASN A 582 -17.97 7.75 -18.51
N VAL A 583 -16.90 7.55 -17.72
CA VAL A 583 -16.04 8.65 -17.23
C VAL A 583 -14.57 8.28 -17.42
N ALA A 584 -13.82 9.10 -18.17
CA ALA A 584 -12.38 8.95 -18.36
C ALA A 584 -11.63 10.28 -18.20
N THR A 585 -10.49 10.24 -17.50
CA THR A 585 -9.53 11.35 -17.38
C THR A 585 -8.15 10.90 -17.83
N VAL A 586 -7.51 11.68 -18.72
CA VAL A 586 -6.15 11.43 -19.20
C VAL A 586 -5.25 12.60 -18.85
N ASN A 587 -4.29 12.38 -17.97
CA ASN A 587 -3.29 13.35 -17.54
C ASN A 587 -1.95 13.21 -18.29
N GLY A 588 -1.66 12.03 -18.83
CA GLY A 588 -0.40 11.74 -19.53
C GLY A 588 -0.41 10.43 -20.33
N GLY A 589 0.77 9.98 -20.74
CA GLY A 589 0.97 8.75 -21.53
C GLY A 589 1.16 8.97 -23.04
N THR A 590 1.52 7.90 -23.73
CA THR A 590 1.71 7.85 -25.19
C THR A 590 0.82 6.77 -25.80
N PHE A 591 -0.04 7.17 -26.74
CA PHE A 591 -1.00 6.30 -27.42
C PHE A 591 -0.65 6.21 -28.90
N ASP A 592 -0.19 5.05 -29.37
CA ASP A 592 0.15 4.84 -30.78
C ASP A 592 -0.85 3.88 -31.45
N ALA A 593 -1.79 4.48 -32.17
CA ALA A 593 -2.90 3.80 -32.85
C ALA A 593 -2.76 3.82 -34.37
N ALA A 594 -1.55 4.01 -34.92
CA ALA A 594 -1.35 4.10 -36.37
C ALA A 594 -1.85 2.86 -37.15
N GLY A 595 -1.84 1.67 -36.52
CA GLY A 595 -2.36 0.43 -37.09
C GLY A 595 -3.84 0.13 -36.80
N ALA A 596 -4.53 0.99 -36.05
CA ALA A 596 -5.90 0.76 -35.61
C ALA A 596 -6.92 1.04 -36.72
N SER A 597 -8.03 0.32 -36.71
CA SER A 597 -9.08 0.44 -37.74
C SER A 597 -9.91 1.73 -37.62
N ASN A 598 -10.11 2.25 -36.40
CA ASN A 598 -10.90 3.45 -36.14
C ASN A 598 -10.03 4.67 -35.79
N GLY A 599 -9.62 4.82 -34.53
CA GLY A 599 -8.97 6.01 -34.02
C GLY A 599 -8.33 5.75 -32.65
N VAL A 600 -7.77 6.77 -32.00
CA VAL A 600 -7.13 6.57 -30.69
C VAL A 600 -8.20 6.37 -29.60
N ILE A 601 -9.24 7.20 -29.62
CA ILE A 601 -10.32 7.24 -28.62
C ILE A 601 -11.68 7.16 -29.33
N LEU A 602 -12.52 6.26 -28.83
CA LEU A 602 -13.94 6.21 -29.15
C LEU A 602 -14.74 6.63 -27.92
N ASN A 603 -15.54 7.69 -28.05
CA ASN A 603 -16.29 8.27 -26.93
C ASN A 603 -17.79 8.26 -27.23
N GLY A 604 -18.61 7.79 -26.30
CA GLY A 604 -20.05 7.64 -26.51
C GLY A 604 -20.89 7.90 -25.27
N TYR A 605 -22.10 8.40 -25.49
CA TYR A 605 -23.13 8.60 -24.47
C TYR A 605 -24.40 7.85 -24.86
N ILE A 606 -25.02 7.18 -23.88
CA ILE A 606 -26.36 6.56 -24.01
C ILE A 606 -27.23 6.86 -22.79
N ASP A 607 -26.67 6.83 -21.59
CA ASP A 607 -27.37 6.95 -20.31
C ASP A 607 -26.59 7.83 -19.33
N GLY A 608 -27.22 8.87 -18.78
CA GLY A 608 -26.58 9.81 -17.87
C GLY A 608 -26.16 9.25 -16.50
N THR A 609 -26.49 8.00 -16.19
CA THR A 609 -26.13 7.31 -14.93
C THR A 609 -24.84 6.52 -15.09
N MET A 610 -24.73 5.76 -16.18
CA MET A 610 -23.69 4.75 -16.35
C MET A 610 -22.92 4.83 -17.66
N ASP A 611 -23.39 5.62 -18.63
CA ASP A 611 -22.79 5.83 -19.95
C ASP A 611 -22.76 7.34 -20.28
N GLN A 612 -22.10 8.10 -19.41
CA GLN A 612 -22.07 9.57 -19.46
C GLN A 612 -21.22 10.16 -20.60
N GLY A 613 -20.37 9.37 -21.25
CA GLY A 613 -19.47 9.83 -22.31
C GLY A 613 -18.57 11.01 -21.89
N LYS A 614 -18.22 11.12 -20.61
CA LYS A 614 -17.37 12.20 -20.08
C LYS A 614 -15.90 11.87 -20.30
N LEU A 615 -15.20 12.75 -20.98
CA LEU A 615 -13.78 12.62 -21.29
C LEU A 615 -13.05 13.92 -20.99
N THR A 616 -12.05 13.87 -20.11
CA THR A 616 -11.16 14.98 -19.83
C THR A 616 -9.73 14.63 -20.24
N ILE A 617 -9.07 15.49 -21.02
CA ILE A 617 -7.68 15.33 -21.45
C ILE A 617 -6.88 16.55 -20.99
N ASN A 618 -6.01 16.34 -20.00
CA ASN A 618 -5.10 17.34 -19.46
C ASN A 618 -3.68 17.24 -20.07
N GLY A 619 -3.33 16.09 -20.64
CA GLY A 619 -2.00 15.83 -21.18
C GLY A 619 -1.91 14.55 -22.01
N GLY A 620 -0.68 14.19 -22.39
CA GLY A 620 -0.38 12.99 -23.18
C GLY A 620 -0.08 13.26 -24.65
N THR A 621 0.36 12.22 -25.37
CA THR A 621 0.64 12.24 -26.81
C THR A 621 -0.19 11.18 -27.51
N PHE A 622 -1.02 11.58 -28.46
CA PHE A 622 -1.95 10.69 -29.16
C PHE A 622 -1.60 10.63 -30.64
N ASN A 623 -1.15 9.47 -31.14
CA ASN A 623 -0.73 9.27 -32.51
C ASN A 623 -1.77 8.43 -33.26
N ALA A 624 -2.57 9.08 -34.11
CA ALA A 624 -3.62 8.41 -34.86
C ALA A 624 -3.17 7.86 -36.23
N GLY A 625 -1.98 8.24 -36.72
CA GLY A 625 -1.56 7.92 -38.08
C GLY A 625 -2.52 8.52 -39.12
N GLU A 626 -3.11 7.69 -39.99
CA GLU A 626 -4.09 8.14 -41.00
C GLU A 626 -5.52 8.25 -40.46
N LYS A 627 -5.72 7.98 -39.16
CA LYS A 627 -7.01 7.93 -38.49
C LYS A 627 -7.31 9.19 -37.67
N THR A 628 -8.43 9.17 -36.95
CA THR A 628 -8.82 10.22 -36.02
C THR A 628 -8.27 9.96 -34.62
N VAL A 629 -8.01 11.03 -33.86
CA VAL A 629 -7.68 10.91 -32.44
C VAL A 629 -8.94 10.63 -31.64
N ILE A 630 -10.01 11.40 -31.87
CA ILE A 630 -11.29 11.24 -31.18
C ILE A 630 -12.41 11.10 -32.22
N THR A 631 -13.31 10.14 -32.00
CA THR A 631 -14.51 9.96 -32.82
C THR A 631 -15.71 9.49 -31.99
N THR A 632 -16.91 9.94 -32.38
CA THR A 632 -18.17 9.50 -31.79
C THR A 632 -18.34 7.97 -31.91
N MET A 633 -18.64 7.31 -30.81
CA MET A 633 -18.84 5.87 -30.79
C MET A 633 -20.15 5.48 -31.50
N GLY A 634 -20.06 4.50 -32.40
CA GLY A 634 -21.23 3.90 -33.04
C GLY A 634 -22.14 3.20 -32.03
N GLY A 635 -23.46 3.38 -32.16
CA GLY A 635 -24.46 2.89 -31.20
C GLY A 635 -24.77 3.88 -30.08
N GLY A 636 -23.91 4.89 -29.87
CA GLY A 636 -24.19 6.00 -28.96
C GLY A 636 -25.23 6.98 -29.52
N THR A 637 -25.90 7.69 -28.62
CA THR A 637 -26.82 8.79 -28.95
C THR A 637 -26.04 10.02 -29.45
N HIS A 638 -24.91 10.30 -28.80
CA HIS A 638 -23.92 11.31 -29.16
C HIS A 638 -22.57 11.03 -28.45
N SER A 639 -21.58 11.91 -28.62
CA SER A 639 -20.20 11.75 -28.13
C SER A 639 -20.03 12.10 -26.66
N GLY A 640 -20.95 12.82 -26.04
CA GLY A 640 -20.89 13.17 -24.62
C GLY A 640 -20.14 14.50 -24.38
N ASP A 641 -19.65 14.70 -23.17
CA ASP A 641 -18.88 15.90 -22.81
C ASP A 641 -17.38 15.61 -22.89
N ILE A 642 -16.69 16.31 -23.79
CA ILE A 642 -15.25 16.18 -24.02
C ILE A 642 -14.58 17.52 -23.71
N GLU A 643 -13.60 17.50 -22.80
CA GLU A 643 -12.79 18.65 -22.43
C GLU A 643 -11.30 18.36 -22.64
N ILE A 644 -10.61 19.20 -23.39
CA ILE A 644 -9.19 19.07 -23.72
C ILE A 644 -8.49 20.36 -23.31
N THR A 645 -7.72 20.31 -22.23
CA THR A 645 -6.96 21.45 -21.69
C THR A 645 -5.46 21.38 -22.03
N GLY A 646 -4.97 20.19 -22.41
CA GLY A 646 -3.57 19.97 -22.76
C GLY A 646 -3.34 18.71 -23.58
N GLY A 647 -2.07 18.41 -23.86
CA GLY A 647 -1.64 17.27 -24.67
C GLY A 647 -1.41 17.59 -26.14
N THR A 648 -0.77 16.64 -26.84
CA THR A 648 -0.50 16.72 -28.29
C THR A 648 -1.27 15.63 -29.02
N LEU A 649 -2.28 16.04 -29.78
CA LEU A 649 -3.16 15.17 -30.56
C LEU A 649 -2.68 15.15 -32.02
N ASN A 650 -1.89 14.14 -32.40
CA ASN A 650 -1.39 13.90 -33.75
C ASN A 650 -2.42 13.18 -34.61
N GLY A 651 -3.43 13.94 -35.06
CA GLY A 651 -4.49 13.48 -35.94
C GLY A 651 -5.73 14.37 -35.82
N SER A 652 -6.80 14.01 -36.53
CA SER A 652 -8.03 14.81 -36.57
C SER A 652 -9.04 14.40 -35.49
N ILE A 653 -9.89 15.33 -35.07
CA ILE A 653 -11.08 15.06 -34.26
C ILE A 653 -12.31 15.13 -35.18
N VAL A 654 -13.17 14.12 -35.14
CA VAL A 654 -14.38 14.06 -35.96
C VAL A 654 -15.58 13.67 -35.11
N LEU A 655 -16.56 14.57 -35.02
CA LEU A 655 -17.81 14.35 -34.29
C LEU A 655 -18.96 14.13 -35.28
N THR A 656 -19.71 13.04 -35.10
CA THR A 656 -20.83 12.65 -35.97
C THR A 656 -22.13 12.51 -35.19
N ASP A 657 -22.32 13.39 -34.21
CA ASP A 657 -23.41 13.30 -33.24
C ASP A 657 -24.79 13.47 -33.89
N SER A 658 -25.63 12.45 -33.74
CA SER A 658 -26.95 12.39 -34.37
C SER A 658 -28.01 13.24 -33.62
N SER A 659 -27.72 13.58 -32.37
CA SER A 659 -28.60 14.28 -31.44
C SER A 659 -27.84 15.41 -30.71
N GLU A 660 -28.60 16.37 -30.19
CA GLU A 660 -28.06 17.44 -29.34
C GLU A 660 -27.67 16.87 -27.97
N GLY A 661 -26.76 17.55 -27.27
CA GLY A 661 -26.34 17.19 -25.91
C GLY A 661 -24.84 17.00 -25.76
N ALA A 662 -24.12 16.68 -26.84
CA ALA A 662 -22.67 16.57 -26.84
C ALA A 662 -21.98 17.94 -26.86
N ARG A 663 -20.85 18.03 -26.15
CA ARG A 663 -19.98 19.22 -26.10
C ARG A 663 -18.52 18.81 -26.28
N LEU A 664 -17.79 19.56 -27.10
CA LEU A 664 -16.33 19.49 -27.18
C LEU A 664 -15.74 20.87 -26.84
N THR A 665 -14.91 20.93 -25.82
CA THR A 665 -14.14 22.13 -25.46
C THR A 665 -12.65 21.84 -25.63
N ILE A 666 -11.95 22.63 -26.45
CA ILE A 666 -10.51 22.60 -26.62
C ILE A 666 -9.98 23.94 -26.10
N THR A 667 -9.14 23.93 -25.08
CA THR A 667 -8.71 25.16 -24.39
C THR A 667 -7.24 25.12 -23.97
N GLN A 668 -6.73 26.25 -23.49
CA GLN A 668 -5.41 26.39 -22.87
C GLN A 668 -4.28 25.90 -23.78
N LYS A 669 -3.55 24.86 -23.35
CA LYS A 669 -2.33 24.36 -24.02
C LYS A 669 -2.60 23.19 -24.95
N ALA A 670 -3.86 22.84 -25.20
CA ALA A 670 -4.23 21.75 -26.08
C ALA A 670 -3.75 22.01 -27.53
N LYS A 671 -3.08 21.02 -28.12
CA LYS A 671 -2.62 21.08 -29.51
C LYS A 671 -3.19 19.94 -30.34
N VAL A 672 -3.90 20.27 -31.42
CA VAL A 672 -4.41 19.32 -32.42
C VAL A 672 -3.64 19.49 -33.72
N ASN A 673 -2.79 18.52 -34.06
CA ASN A 673 -2.02 18.48 -35.30
C ASN A 673 -2.85 17.80 -36.41
N GLY A 674 -4.04 18.33 -36.67
CA GLY A 674 -5.03 17.79 -37.59
C GLY A 674 -6.26 18.68 -37.70
N ASN A 675 -7.33 18.16 -38.29
CA ASN A 675 -8.59 18.89 -38.43
C ASN A 675 -9.49 18.70 -37.21
N VAL A 676 -10.38 19.66 -36.96
CA VAL A 676 -11.52 19.50 -36.03
C VAL A 676 -12.80 19.63 -36.82
N THR A 677 -13.55 18.54 -36.94
CA THR A 677 -14.73 18.47 -37.80
C THR A 677 -15.97 18.12 -36.99
N ASN A 678 -16.93 19.05 -36.94
CA ASN A 678 -18.29 18.80 -36.46
C ASN A 678 -19.20 18.50 -37.67
N SER A 679 -19.51 17.22 -37.86
CA SER A 679 -20.49 16.76 -38.86
C SER A 679 -21.84 16.39 -38.22
N GLY A 680 -22.01 16.69 -36.92
CA GLY A 680 -23.20 16.36 -36.14
C GLY A 680 -23.84 17.56 -35.47
N LYS A 681 -24.51 17.31 -34.36
CA LYS A 681 -25.23 18.32 -33.55
C LYS A 681 -24.51 18.72 -32.26
N ALA A 682 -23.20 18.46 -32.17
CA ALA A 682 -22.41 18.85 -31.00
C ALA A 682 -22.23 20.36 -30.89
N ASP A 683 -22.03 20.84 -29.67
CA ASP A 683 -21.54 22.18 -29.38
C ASP A 683 -20.00 22.16 -29.28
N VAL A 684 -19.29 22.81 -30.21
CA VAL A 684 -17.82 22.84 -30.23
C VAL A 684 -17.27 24.23 -29.88
N ALA A 685 -16.35 24.30 -28.92
CA ALA A 685 -15.66 25.51 -28.52
C ALA A 685 -14.13 25.29 -28.54
N ILE A 686 -13.41 26.12 -29.30
CA ILE A 686 -11.95 26.20 -29.30
C ILE A 686 -11.59 27.55 -28.70
N THR A 687 -10.96 27.58 -27.53
CA THR A 687 -10.83 28.80 -26.73
C THR A 687 -9.46 28.97 -26.05
N ASP A 688 -9.17 30.18 -25.57
CA ASP A 688 -8.12 30.50 -24.60
C ASP A 688 -6.74 29.89 -24.87
N GLY A 689 -6.21 30.08 -26.09
CA GLY A 689 -4.84 29.70 -26.47
C GLY A 689 -4.71 28.33 -27.14
N ALA A 690 -5.81 27.58 -27.29
CA ALA A 690 -5.80 26.31 -28.01
C ALA A 690 -5.27 26.46 -29.45
N THR A 691 -4.58 25.43 -29.94
CA THR A 691 -4.02 25.41 -31.29
C THR A 691 -4.53 24.21 -32.09
N VAL A 692 -5.08 24.46 -33.27
CA VAL A 692 -5.46 23.46 -34.26
C VAL A 692 -4.70 23.73 -35.56
N ASP A 693 -3.72 22.90 -35.92
CA ASP A 693 -2.88 23.13 -37.10
C ASP A 693 -3.66 22.97 -38.42
N GLY A 694 -4.76 22.21 -38.42
CA GLY A 694 -5.58 21.91 -39.60
C GLY A 694 -6.82 22.80 -39.79
N GLN A 695 -7.74 22.32 -40.62
CA GLN A 695 -9.02 22.98 -40.87
C GLN A 695 -10.02 22.70 -39.73
N VAL A 696 -10.76 23.73 -39.31
CA VAL A 696 -11.95 23.57 -38.45
C VAL A 696 -13.22 23.72 -39.28
N SER A 697 -14.18 22.81 -39.12
CA SER A 697 -15.40 22.79 -39.94
C SER A 697 -16.64 22.39 -39.16
N ASN A 698 -17.75 23.08 -39.45
CA ASN A 698 -19.08 22.76 -38.95
C ASN A 698 -20.05 22.66 -40.13
N SER A 699 -20.60 21.48 -40.37
CA SER A 699 -21.35 21.18 -41.60
C SER A 699 -22.76 20.63 -41.37
N ALA A 700 -23.17 20.50 -40.10
CA ALA A 700 -24.49 20.01 -39.71
C ALA A 700 -25.14 20.96 -38.70
N GLY A 701 -26.24 20.53 -38.07
CA GLY A 701 -27.04 21.38 -37.17
C GLY A 701 -26.42 21.71 -35.81
N GLY A 702 -25.14 21.40 -35.59
CA GLY A 702 -24.39 21.75 -34.38
C GLY A 702 -23.85 23.18 -34.40
N THR A 703 -23.12 23.54 -33.35
CA THR A 703 -22.52 24.88 -33.19
C THR A 703 -20.99 24.78 -33.15
N MET A 704 -20.31 25.85 -33.55
CA MET A 704 -18.86 25.94 -33.43
C MET A 704 -18.40 27.38 -33.18
N SER A 705 -17.48 27.54 -32.23
CA SER A 705 -16.83 28.81 -31.94
C SER A 705 -15.32 28.66 -31.77
N VAL A 706 -14.58 29.69 -32.19
CA VAL A 706 -13.12 29.81 -32.07
C VAL A 706 -12.82 31.17 -31.45
N VAL A 707 -12.29 31.19 -30.22
CA VAL A 707 -12.08 32.42 -29.44
C VAL A 707 -10.64 32.45 -28.91
N ASN A 708 -9.92 33.56 -29.05
CA ASN A 708 -8.56 33.71 -28.51
C ASN A 708 -7.61 32.53 -28.85
N SER A 709 -7.74 31.94 -30.04
CA SER A 709 -7.09 30.67 -30.40
C SER A 709 -6.42 30.72 -31.76
N THR A 710 -5.64 29.70 -32.10
CA THR A 710 -4.99 29.57 -33.41
C THR A 710 -5.53 28.36 -34.16
N ILE A 711 -5.97 28.58 -35.40
CA ILE A 711 -6.46 27.52 -36.29
C ILE A 711 -5.80 27.62 -37.68
N GLY A 712 -5.63 26.49 -38.36
CA GLY A 712 -5.02 26.44 -39.69
C GLY A 712 -5.89 27.06 -40.78
N SER A 713 -7.16 26.65 -40.90
CA SER A 713 -8.10 27.23 -41.87
C SER A 713 -9.57 26.95 -41.55
N VAL A 714 -10.48 27.54 -42.31
CA VAL A 714 -11.91 27.19 -42.35
C VAL A 714 -12.35 26.90 -43.79
N PRO A 715 -13.45 26.17 -44.03
CA PRO A 715 -14.01 25.97 -45.37
C PRO A 715 -14.32 27.31 -46.07
N GLU A 716 -14.17 27.33 -47.40
CA GLU A 716 -14.58 28.47 -48.22
C GLU A 716 -16.09 28.72 -48.07
N GLY A 717 -16.49 29.98 -47.88
CA GLY A 717 -17.90 30.35 -47.67
C GLY A 717 -18.42 30.17 -46.25
N THR A 718 -17.55 29.88 -45.27
CA THR A 718 -17.91 29.88 -43.84
C THR A 718 -18.52 31.22 -43.42
N THR A 719 -19.63 31.19 -42.68
CA THR A 719 -20.32 32.38 -42.15
C THR A 719 -20.39 32.29 -40.62
N ALA A 720 -20.76 33.40 -39.96
CA ALA A 720 -21.01 33.42 -38.51
C ALA A 720 -22.21 32.55 -38.07
N GLU A 721 -23.03 32.05 -39.00
CA GLU A 721 -24.09 31.09 -38.68
C GLU A 721 -23.55 29.66 -38.52
N THR A 722 -22.39 29.36 -39.12
CA THR A 722 -21.75 28.03 -39.05
C THR A 722 -20.57 28.00 -38.10
N ILE A 723 -19.69 29.01 -38.13
CA ILE A 723 -18.53 29.13 -37.24
C ILE A 723 -18.35 30.60 -36.83
N VAL A 724 -18.41 30.86 -35.52
CA VAL A 724 -18.08 32.18 -34.97
C VAL A 724 -16.61 32.23 -34.59
N ILE A 725 -15.86 33.20 -35.10
CA ILE A 725 -14.42 33.37 -34.85
C ILE A 725 -14.21 34.76 -34.22
N VAL A 726 -13.58 34.80 -33.06
CA VAL A 726 -13.32 36.02 -32.28
C VAL A 726 -11.88 36.05 -31.82
N ASN A 727 -11.17 37.16 -32.05
CA ASN A 727 -9.79 37.42 -31.62
C ASN A 727 -8.84 36.22 -31.84
N SER A 728 -8.97 35.55 -32.99
CA SER A 728 -8.29 34.28 -33.26
C SER A 728 -7.48 34.36 -34.54
N THR A 729 -6.35 33.65 -34.57
CA THR A 729 -5.49 33.58 -35.76
C THR A 729 -5.95 32.44 -36.65
N VAL A 730 -6.28 32.76 -37.91
CA VAL A 730 -6.70 31.82 -38.96
C VAL A 730 -5.70 31.93 -40.09
N ASP A 731 -5.02 30.82 -40.42
CA ASP A 731 -3.96 30.78 -41.46
C ASP A 731 -2.93 31.92 -41.30
N GLY A 732 -2.44 32.10 -40.07
CA GLY A 732 -1.48 33.16 -39.71
C GLY A 732 -2.04 34.59 -39.71
N THR A 733 -3.33 34.78 -39.97
CA THR A 733 -3.99 36.11 -39.99
C THR A 733 -4.95 36.26 -38.83
N LEU A 734 -4.84 37.37 -38.08
CA LEU A 734 -5.76 37.69 -36.99
C LEU A 734 -7.16 38.03 -37.55
N THR A 735 -8.17 37.26 -37.13
CA THR A 735 -9.59 37.52 -37.35
C THR A 735 -10.19 38.02 -36.03
N THR A 736 -10.64 39.27 -36.01
CA THR A 736 -11.12 39.92 -34.78
C THR A 736 -12.54 39.49 -34.41
N ASN A 737 -13.48 39.47 -35.36
CA ASN A 737 -14.85 39.03 -35.11
C ASN A 737 -15.57 38.72 -36.44
N THR A 738 -16.08 37.50 -36.63
CA THR A 738 -16.91 37.16 -37.81
C THR A 738 -18.40 37.47 -37.62
N ALA A 739 -18.86 37.65 -36.39
CA ALA A 739 -20.24 37.88 -36.01
C ALA A 739 -20.53 39.36 -35.66
N GLU A 740 -20.04 40.30 -36.47
CA GLU A 740 -20.08 41.76 -36.20
C GLU A 740 -21.49 42.31 -35.91
N ASN A 741 -22.53 41.67 -36.45
CA ASN A 741 -23.91 42.11 -36.25
C ASN A 741 -24.50 41.65 -34.91
N ALA A 742 -23.94 40.60 -34.28
CA ALA A 742 -24.38 40.11 -32.99
C ALA A 742 -23.80 40.95 -31.85
N ALA A 743 -24.52 41.02 -30.73
CA ALA A 743 -24.04 41.71 -29.53
C ALA A 743 -23.23 40.76 -28.65
N VAL A 744 -23.69 39.51 -28.53
CA VAL A 744 -23.10 38.50 -27.65
C VAL A 744 -23.17 37.11 -28.27
N MET A 745 -22.34 36.18 -27.80
CA MET A 745 -22.36 34.77 -28.17
C MET A 745 -22.28 33.88 -26.93
N VAL A 746 -22.98 32.74 -26.95
CA VAL A 746 -22.77 31.64 -26.00
C VAL A 746 -22.95 30.31 -26.73
N GLY A 747 -22.05 29.35 -26.47
CA GLY A 747 -22.10 28.02 -27.09
C GLY A 747 -22.18 28.07 -28.62
N GLY A 748 -21.37 28.92 -29.26
CA GLY A 748 -21.36 29.10 -30.72
C GLY A 748 -22.64 29.71 -31.33
N LYS A 749 -23.64 30.10 -30.53
CA LYS A 749 -24.85 30.81 -30.98
C LYS A 749 -24.77 32.28 -30.65
N THR A 750 -25.21 33.12 -31.58
CA THR A 750 -25.22 34.58 -31.45
C THR A 750 -26.58 35.09 -30.95
N TYR A 751 -26.55 36.17 -30.18
CA TYR A 751 -27.74 36.82 -29.64
C TYR A 751 -27.64 38.35 -29.77
N GLU A 752 -28.80 39.00 -29.92
CA GLU A 752 -28.90 40.47 -30.01
C GLU A 752 -28.73 41.15 -28.64
N THR A 753 -29.00 40.45 -27.54
CA THR A 753 -28.94 41.01 -26.19
C THR A 753 -28.29 40.05 -25.20
N LEU A 754 -27.62 40.60 -24.19
CA LEU A 754 -27.02 39.84 -23.10
C LEU A 754 -28.05 39.02 -22.31
N GLY A 755 -29.25 39.58 -22.07
CA GLY A 755 -30.32 38.86 -21.37
C GLY A 755 -30.79 37.59 -22.09
N ALA A 756 -30.84 37.62 -23.43
CA ALA A 756 -31.18 36.43 -24.22
C ALA A 756 -30.09 35.35 -24.12
N ALA A 757 -28.82 35.73 -24.15
CA ALA A 757 -27.71 34.80 -23.97
C ALA A 757 -27.68 34.20 -22.55
N ILE A 758 -27.88 35.00 -21.49
CA ILE A 758 -27.98 34.51 -20.10
C ILE A 758 -29.13 33.51 -19.92
N THR A 759 -30.24 33.73 -20.63
CA THR A 759 -31.37 32.81 -20.63
C THR A 759 -30.98 31.46 -21.25
N ALA A 760 -30.20 31.49 -22.34
CA ALA A 760 -29.76 30.31 -23.06
C ALA A 760 -28.54 29.59 -22.44
N ALA A 761 -27.72 30.29 -21.66
CA ALA A 761 -26.50 29.76 -21.07
C ALA A 761 -26.78 28.57 -20.13
N LYS A 762 -26.02 27.50 -20.35
CA LYS A 762 -25.95 26.31 -19.50
C LYS A 762 -24.92 26.53 -18.39
N ALA A 763 -24.96 25.68 -17.36
CA ALA A 763 -24.00 25.75 -16.27
C ALA A 763 -22.55 25.58 -16.79
N GLY A 764 -21.67 26.51 -16.44
CA GLY A 764 -20.25 26.50 -16.86
C GLY A 764 -20.00 27.11 -18.24
N ASP A 765 -21.00 27.65 -18.91
CA ASP A 765 -20.80 28.35 -20.18
C ASP A 765 -20.06 29.69 -19.99
N THR A 766 -19.33 30.08 -21.02
CA THR A 766 -18.82 31.46 -21.17
C THR A 766 -19.64 32.19 -22.23
N ILE A 767 -20.16 33.35 -21.84
CA ILE A 767 -20.87 34.29 -22.69
C ILE A 767 -19.86 35.35 -23.12
N TYR A 768 -19.64 35.50 -24.42
CA TYR A 768 -18.72 36.49 -24.98
C TYR A 768 -19.50 37.71 -25.47
N VAL A 769 -19.11 38.90 -25.02
CA VAL A 769 -19.55 40.16 -25.63
C VAL A 769 -18.70 40.43 -26.86
N LEU A 770 -19.34 40.74 -27.99
CA LEU A 770 -18.69 40.78 -29.30
C LEU A 770 -18.46 42.19 -29.85
N LYS A 771 -19.07 43.19 -29.21
CA LYS A 771 -18.94 44.61 -29.54
C LYS A 771 -19.41 45.46 -28.37
N ASP A 772 -19.10 46.75 -28.42
CA ASP A 772 -19.68 47.72 -27.49
C ASP A 772 -21.20 47.71 -27.62
N ILE A 773 -21.90 47.70 -26.48
CA ILE A 773 -23.36 47.70 -26.40
C ILE A 773 -23.80 49.06 -25.84
N PRO A 774 -24.15 50.02 -26.71
CA PRO A 774 -24.73 51.29 -26.28
C PRO A 774 -26.19 51.08 -25.86
N GLU A 775 -26.66 51.86 -24.90
CA GLU A 775 -28.07 51.88 -24.46
C GLU A 775 -28.62 50.51 -23.99
N ALA A 776 -27.84 49.79 -23.19
CA ALA A 776 -28.20 48.48 -22.66
C ALA A 776 -29.17 48.56 -21.47
N ALA A 777 -30.33 47.91 -21.58
CA ALA A 777 -31.24 47.77 -20.43
C ALA A 777 -30.60 46.96 -19.30
N GLY A 778 -31.05 47.20 -18.06
CA GLY A 778 -30.57 46.44 -16.91
C GLY A 778 -30.88 44.93 -17.00
N ILE A 779 -30.03 44.11 -16.39
CA ILE A 779 -30.11 42.64 -16.40
C ILE A 779 -30.37 42.08 -15.00
N ALA A 780 -31.39 41.21 -14.89
CA ALA A 780 -31.61 40.39 -13.69
C ALA A 780 -31.25 38.92 -13.97
N VAL A 781 -30.34 38.36 -13.19
CA VAL A 781 -29.97 36.93 -13.26
C VAL A 781 -30.73 36.17 -12.18
N PRO A 782 -31.55 35.17 -12.55
CA PRO A 782 -32.30 34.38 -11.58
C PRO A 782 -31.39 33.52 -10.70
N SER A 783 -31.95 33.03 -9.60
CA SER A 783 -31.27 32.12 -8.67
C SER A 783 -30.89 30.80 -9.34
N GLY A 784 -29.75 30.19 -8.97
CA GLY A 784 -29.31 28.88 -9.47
C GLY A 784 -28.51 28.90 -10.79
N LYS A 785 -27.95 30.05 -11.18
CA LYS A 785 -27.20 30.21 -12.44
C LYS A 785 -25.69 30.09 -12.22
N ASN A 786 -24.98 29.47 -13.17
CA ASN A 786 -23.52 29.33 -13.14
C ASN A 786 -22.92 29.58 -14.52
N PHE A 787 -22.25 30.72 -14.74
CA PHE A 787 -21.62 31.06 -16.02
C PHE A 787 -20.59 32.18 -15.87
N THR A 788 -19.75 32.35 -16.91
CA THR A 788 -18.85 33.49 -17.08
C THR A 788 -19.38 34.44 -18.14
N ILE A 789 -19.23 35.75 -17.96
CA ILE A 789 -19.38 36.76 -19.01
C ILE A 789 -18.00 37.36 -19.26
N ASP A 790 -17.46 37.11 -20.44
CA ASP A 790 -16.23 37.73 -20.93
C ASP A 790 -16.60 38.90 -21.84
N PHE A 791 -16.26 40.11 -21.42
CA PHE A 791 -16.57 41.32 -22.17
C PHE A 791 -15.58 41.56 -23.33
N GLY A 792 -14.47 40.83 -23.43
CA GLY A 792 -13.54 40.90 -24.55
C GLY A 792 -12.92 42.29 -24.79
N GLY A 793 -12.84 43.13 -23.77
CA GLY A 793 -12.40 44.53 -23.82
C GLY A 793 -13.51 45.52 -24.22
N HIS A 794 -14.74 45.05 -24.46
CA HIS A 794 -15.85 45.91 -24.89
C HIS A 794 -16.50 46.68 -23.75
N THR A 795 -17.18 47.77 -24.14
CA THR A 795 -17.95 48.63 -23.24
C THR A 795 -19.43 48.28 -23.27
N TYR A 796 -20.01 48.02 -22.09
CA TYR A 796 -21.43 47.85 -21.86
C TYR A 796 -22.01 49.11 -21.19
N THR A 797 -22.77 49.89 -21.95
CA THR A 797 -23.30 51.18 -21.47
C THR A 797 -24.76 51.03 -21.06
N LEU A 798 -25.03 51.05 -19.76
CA LEU A 798 -26.35 50.88 -19.17
C LEU A 798 -27.27 52.08 -19.42
N LYS A 799 -28.54 51.82 -19.74
CA LYS A 799 -29.62 52.80 -19.93
C LYS A 799 -30.94 52.29 -19.39
N ASP A 800 -31.87 53.21 -19.13
CA ASP A 800 -33.26 52.90 -18.76
C ASP A 800 -33.93 51.90 -19.72
N PRO A 801 -34.75 50.95 -19.21
CA PRO A 801 -35.01 50.71 -17.78
C PRO A 801 -33.89 49.91 -17.10
N GLY A 802 -33.73 50.11 -15.79
CA GLY A 802 -32.91 49.23 -14.95
C GLY A 802 -33.49 47.81 -14.82
N ALA A 803 -32.88 47.02 -13.93
CA ALA A 803 -33.29 45.68 -13.52
C ALA A 803 -33.82 45.65 -12.08
N GLY A 804 -34.84 44.83 -11.85
CA GLY A 804 -35.45 44.62 -10.55
C GLY A 804 -36.88 44.10 -10.65
N SER A 805 -37.62 44.14 -9.54
CA SER A 805 -39.05 43.85 -9.57
C SER A 805 -39.81 44.97 -10.28
N ALA A 806 -40.91 44.63 -10.95
CA ALA A 806 -41.73 45.56 -11.71
C ALA A 806 -42.09 46.81 -10.88
N GLY A 807 -41.75 48.00 -11.38
CA GLY A 807 -41.95 49.30 -10.70
C GLY A 807 -40.83 49.72 -9.73
N THR A 808 -39.77 48.94 -9.59
CA THR A 808 -38.59 49.20 -8.74
C THR A 808 -37.26 48.90 -9.43
N GLU A 809 -37.27 48.84 -10.76
CA GLU A 809 -36.14 48.45 -11.60
C GLU A 809 -35.02 49.49 -11.53
N SER A 810 -34.10 49.29 -10.60
CA SER A 810 -33.14 50.32 -10.18
C SER A 810 -31.67 49.90 -10.31
N ASN A 811 -31.39 48.74 -10.88
CA ASN A 811 -30.04 48.17 -10.94
C ASN A 811 -29.56 48.05 -12.39
N GLY A 812 -28.27 48.22 -12.65
CA GLY A 812 -27.66 47.81 -13.92
C GLY A 812 -27.69 46.28 -14.06
N PHE A 813 -27.13 45.61 -13.06
CA PHE A 813 -27.14 44.16 -12.90
C PHE A 813 -27.72 43.80 -11.54
N GLN A 814 -28.62 42.81 -11.51
CA GLN A 814 -29.13 42.21 -10.29
C GLN A 814 -28.84 40.71 -10.31
N PHE A 815 -27.97 40.25 -9.41
CA PHE A 815 -27.59 38.83 -9.33
C PHE A 815 -28.24 38.18 -8.12
N LEU A 816 -29.13 37.22 -8.33
CA LEU A 816 -29.84 36.55 -7.23
C LEU A 816 -29.01 35.39 -6.62
N LYS A 817 -29.33 35.04 -5.37
CA LYS A 817 -28.63 34.00 -4.59
C LYS A 817 -28.59 32.64 -5.26
N ASP A 818 -27.74 31.77 -4.73
CA ASP A 818 -27.51 30.40 -5.23
C ASP A 818 -26.94 30.38 -6.66
N SER A 819 -26.41 31.51 -7.13
CA SER A 819 -25.72 31.65 -8.41
C SER A 819 -24.22 31.88 -8.21
N THR A 820 -23.42 31.49 -9.20
CA THR A 820 -21.98 31.72 -9.29
C THR A 820 -21.68 32.40 -10.63
N ILE A 821 -21.20 33.64 -10.60
CA ILE A 821 -21.06 34.47 -11.79
C ILE A 821 -19.65 35.04 -11.83
N THR A 822 -19.01 34.99 -12.99
CA THR A 822 -17.75 35.71 -13.25
C THR A 822 -17.99 36.76 -14.32
N LEU A 823 -17.60 38.01 -14.07
CA LEU A 823 -17.50 39.06 -15.09
C LEU A 823 -16.02 39.33 -15.32
N LYS A 824 -15.57 39.30 -16.58
CA LYS A 824 -14.17 39.57 -16.89
C LYS A 824 -13.92 40.41 -18.15
N ASN A 825 -12.76 41.05 -18.19
CA ASN A 825 -12.19 41.73 -19.35
C ASN A 825 -13.10 42.77 -20.00
N GLY A 826 -13.46 43.85 -19.32
CA GLY A 826 -14.21 44.92 -20.02
C GLY A 826 -14.70 46.06 -19.17
N THR A 827 -15.53 46.91 -19.76
CA THR A 827 -16.00 48.13 -19.11
C THR A 827 -17.52 48.14 -18.99
N VAL A 828 -18.03 48.54 -17.83
CA VAL A 828 -19.45 48.83 -17.61
C VAL A 828 -19.60 50.28 -17.14
N ARG A 829 -20.49 51.03 -17.78
CA ARG A 829 -20.75 52.45 -17.45
C ARG A 829 -22.22 52.81 -17.63
N ILE A 830 -22.64 53.98 -17.15
CA ILE A 830 -24.02 54.45 -17.26
C ILE A 830 -24.12 55.58 -18.31
N ALA A 831 -25.10 55.48 -19.21
CA ALA A 831 -25.37 56.49 -20.22
C ALA A 831 -25.88 57.81 -19.59
N GLU A 832 -25.53 58.94 -20.21
CA GLU A 832 -26.05 60.25 -19.83
C GLU A 832 -27.60 60.27 -19.87
N GLY A 833 -28.20 60.98 -18.92
CA GLY A 833 -29.65 61.13 -18.81
C GLY A 833 -30.40 59.84 -18.42
N THR A 834 -29.71 58.88 -17.80
CA THR A 834 -30.33 57.71 -17.15
C THR A 834 -31.04 58.15 -15.86
N THR A 835 -32.24 57.63 -15.61
CA THR A 835 -33.10 58.09 -14.51
C THR A 835 -33.51 57.00 -13.52
N SER A 836 -33.41 55.73 -13.92
CA SER A 836 -33.84 54.59 -13.09
C SER A 836 -32.69 53.86 -12.40
N ILE A 837 -31.50 53.82 -12.99
CA ILE A 837 -30.37 53.02 -12.49
C ILE A 837 -29.65 53.74 -11.35
N LYS A 838 -29.83 53.24 -10.13
CA LYS A 838 -29.27 53.76 -8.87
C LYS A 838 -28.04 52.99 -8.36
N ARG A 839 -27.58 51.99 -9.12
CA ARG A 839 -26.35 51.21 -8.89
C ARG A 839 -26.05 50.35 -10.11
N ILE A 840 -24.77 50.14 -10.40
CA ILE A 840 -24.32 49.27 -11.49
C ILE A 840 -24.56 47.81 -11.13
N ILE A 841 -24.20 47.35 -9.93
CA ILE A 841 -24.42 45.96 -9.49
C ILE A 841 -25.14 45.93 -8.15
N GLN A 842 -26.23 45.17 -8.09
CA GLN A 842 -26.82 44.67 -6.86
C GLN A 842 -26.60 43.15 -6.78
N ASN A 843 -25.74 42.72 -5.85
CA ASN A 843 -25.36 41.31 -5.74
C ASN A 843 -26.00 40.60 -4.55
N TYR A 844 -26.49 39.39 -4.81
CA TYR A 844 -26.85 38.39 -3.81
C TYR A 844 -26.20 37.02 -4.10
N ALA A 845 -25.31 36.94 -5.11
CA ALA A 845 -24.70 35.71 -5.62
C ALA A 845 -23.23 35.57 -5.20
N ASN A 846 -22.60 34.43 -5.50
CA ASN A 846 -21.15 34.37 -5.57
C ASN A 846 -20.70 35.07 -6.85
N LEU A 847 -19.76 36.01 -6.75
CA LEU A 847 -19.36 36.90 -7.83
C LEU A 847 -17.84 36.97 -7.93
N THR A 848 -17.28 36.81 -9.12
CA THR A 848 -15.88 37.15 -9.41
C THR A 848 -15.83 38.29 -10.42
N LEU A 849 -15.03 39.32 -10.13
CA LEU A 849 -14.76 40.45 -11.01
C LEU A 849 -13.27 40.45 -11.34
N GLU A 850 -12.92 40.28 -12.61
CA GLU A 850 -11.54 40.11 -13.07
C GLU A 850 -11.27 41.01 -14.28
N ASP A 851 -10.32 41.94 -14.17
CA ASP A 851 -10.01 42.91 -15.23
C ASP A 851 -11.27 43.69 -15.72
N MET A 852 -12.08 44.16 -14.77
CA MET A 852 -13.34 44.88 -15.04
C MET A 852 -13.29 46.34 -14.61
N HIS A 853 -13.71 47.27 -15.46
CA HIS A 853 -13.75 48.70 -15.15
C HIS A 853 -15.19 49.21 -15.02
N PHE A 854 -15.59 49.68 -13.84
CA PHE A 854 -16.93 50.18 -13.56
C PHE A 854 -16.93 51.71 -13.40
N PHE A 855 -17.76 52.43 -14.15
CA PHE A 855 -17.90 53.89 -14.06
C PHE A 855 -19.30 54.29 -13.61
N ALA A 856 -19.40 54.91 -12.43
CA ALA A 856 -20.66 55.31 -11.80
C ALA A 856 -21.20 56.67 -12.26
N GLU A 857 -20.42 57.41 -13.07
CA GLU A 857 -20.85 58.68 -13.64
C GLU A 857 -22.23 58.54 -14.31
N HIS A 858 -23.13 59.47 -14.03
CA HIS A 858 -24.55 59.48 -14.44
C HIS A 858 -25.49 58.52 -13.69
N GLN A 859 -25.07 57.93 -12.57
CA GLN A 859 -25.97 57.17 -11.70
C GLN A 859 -27.14 58.03 -11.19
N ALA A 860 -28.35 57.47 -11.22
CA ALA A 860 -29.56 58.14 -10.76
C ALA A 860 -29.58 58.29 -9.23
N ASP A 861 -30.06 59.43 -8.76
CA ASP A 861 -30.14 59.81 -7.34
C ASP A 861 -28.79 59.97 -6.60
N GLY A 862 -27.67 60.02 -7.34
CA GLY A 862 -26.31 60.15 -6.79
C GLY A 862 -25.50 58.86 -6.92
N GLU A 863 -24.18 58.96 -6.77
CA GLU A 863 -23.24 57.86 -7.04
C GLU A 863 -22.96 56.94 -5.84
N ASP A 864 -23.63 57.17 -4.71
CA ASP A 864 -23.50 56.28 -3.56
C ASP A 864 -24.00 54.86 -3.91
N TYR A 865 -23.20 53.88 -3.55
CA TYR A 865 -23.39 52.45 -3.81
C TYR A 865 -23.34 52.10 -5.29
N ALA A 866 -22.27 52.52 -5.99
CA ALA A 866 -22.02 52.12 -7.38
C ALA A 866 -22.16 50.60 -7.56
N LEU A 867 -21.64 49.82 -6.61
CA LEU A 867 -21.96 48.41 -6.42
C LEU A 867 -22.53 48.21 -5.00
N SER A 868 -23.32 47.17 -4.79
CA SER A 868 -23.82 46.78 -3.46
C SER A 868 -23.84 45.28 -3.26
N PHE A 869 -23.27 44.80 -2.15
CA PHE A 869 -23.09 43.38 -1.86
C PHE A 869 -23.87 42.96 -0.62
N ASN A 870 -24.92 42.16 -0.85
CA ASN A 870 -25.89 41.78 0.18
C ASN A 870 -25.84 40.30 0.54
N ASN A 871 -25.16 39.47 -0.25
CA ASN A 871 -24.93 38.04 0.03
C ASN A 871 -23.82 37.47 -0.88
N GLY A 872 -23.20 36.38 -0.44
CA GLY A 872 -22.31 35.52 -1.23
C GLY A 872 -20.82 35.80 -1.00
N SER A 873 -19.99 35.10 -1.77
CA SER A 873 -18.54 35.34 -1.85
C SER A 873 -18.22 36.18 -3.08
N ILE A 874 -17.62 37.34 -2.89
CA ILE A 874 -17.27 38.31 -3.92
C ILE A 874 -15.74 38.38 -3.99
N ILE A 875 -15.17 38.15 -5.16
CA ILE A 875 -13.72 38.14 -5.38
C ILE A 875 -13.36 39.19 -6.45
N PHE A 876 -12.42 40.06 -6.12
CA PHE A 876 -11.82 41.03 -7.03
C PHE A 876 -10.42 40.55 -7.43
N LYS A 877 -10.13 40.58 -8.74
CA LYS A 877 -8.87 40.11 -9.33
C LYS A 877 -8.38 41.09 -10.41
N GLY A 878 -7.07 41.04 -10.67
CA GLY A 878 -6.45 41.80 -11.75
C GLY A 878 -6.71 43.30 -11.70
N ASP A 879 -6.75 43.93 -12.87
CA ASP A 879 -6.98 45.36 -13.06
C ASP A 879 -8.49 45.69 -13.03
N THR A 880 -9.10 45.53 -11.85
CA THR A 880 -10.53 45.79 -11.65
C THR A 880 -10.77 47.12 -10.94
N ASP A 881 -11.50 48.02 -11.59
CA ASP A 881 -11.77 49.38 -11.12
C ASP A 881 -13.23 49.63 -10.75
N ILE A 882 -13.44 50.45 -9.72
CA ILE A 882 -14.72 51.14 -9.48
C ILE A 882 -14.42 52.63 -9.37
N VAL A 883 -14.88 53.38 -10.36
CA VAL A 883 -14.61 54.81 -10.52
C VAL A 883 -15.90 55.62 -10.32
N THR A 884 -15.90 56.44 -9.29
CA THR A 884 -16.88 57.51 -9.01
C THR A 884 -16.31 58.88 -9.39
N THR A 885 -17.15 59.90 -9.53
CA THR A 885 -16.74 61.29 -9.79
C THR A 885 -16.18 62.00 -8.54
N SER A 886 -16.34 61.39 -7.35
CA SER A 886 -15.87 61.91 -6.07
C SER A 886 -15.39 60.77 -5.18
N ASP A 887 -14.24 60.94 -4.52
CA ASP A 887 -13.70 60.03 -3.50
C ASP A 887 -14.60 59.93 -2.25
N GLU A 888 -15.43 60.96 -2.02
CA GLU A 888 -16.44 60.95 -0.97
C GLU A 888 -17.66 60.03 -1.24
N ALA A 889 -17.89 59.60 -2.49
CA ALA A 889 -19.00 58.72 -2.84
C ALA A 889 -18.75 57.28 -2.40
N ILE A 890 -19.79 56.53 -2.04
CA ILE A 890 -19.67 55.13 -1.65
C ILE A 890 -19.50 54.25 -2.90
N ALA A 891 -18.33 53.63 -3.07
CA ALA A 891 -18.07 52.70 -4.17
C ALA A 891 -18.87 51.40 -3.99
N PHE A 892 -18.77 50.78 -2.81
CA PHE A 892 -19.60 49.62 -2.45
C PHE A 892 -19.73 49.39 -0.95
N ASP A 893 -20.68 48.54 -0.58
CA ASP A 893 -20.91 48.10 0.79
C ASP A 893 -20.69 46.59 1.01
N VAL A 894 -20.32 46.22 2.24
CA VAL A 894 -20.42 44.84 2.77
C VAL A 894 -21.65 44.78 3.68
N CYS A 895 -22.82 44.57 3.09
CA CYS A 895 -24.10 44.78 3.76
C CYS A 895 -24.66 43.52 4.41
N LYS A 896 -25.18 43.66 5.64
CA LYS A 896 -26.02 42.67 6.32
C LYS A 896 -27.50 42.90 5.97
N TYR A 897 -27.92 42.44 4.79
CA TYR A 897 -29.27 42.65 4.32
C TYR A 897 -30.27 41.56 4.75
N SER A 898 -31.39 41.95 5.35
CA SER A 898 -32.55 41.07 5.61
C SER A 898 -32.18 39.73 6.31
N SER A 899 -32.61 38.60 5.74
CA SER A 899 -32.33 37.21 6.16
C SER A 899 -31.19 36.54 5.39
N TYR A 900 -30.39 37.29 4.62
CA TYR A 900 -29.27 36.68 3.89
C TYR A 900 -28.15 36.28 4.85
N PRO A 901 -27.53 35.11 4.65
CA PRO A 901 -26.66 34.50 5.65
C PRO A 901 -25.30 35.20 5.82
N SER A 902 -24.68 35.67 4.74
CA SER A 902 -23.27 36.11 4.74
C SER A 902 -22.90 36.89 3.48
N THR A 903 -22.01 37.88 3.63
CA THR A 903 -21.37 38.63 2.51
C THR A 903 -19.88 38.70 2.75
N ASN A 904 -19.07 38.05 1.91
CA ASN A 904 -17.62 38.06 2.05
C ASN A 904 -17.01 38.67 0.79
N VAL A 905 -16.30 39.79 0.93
CA VAL A 905 -15.59 40.46 -0.16
C VAL A 905 -14.10 40.22 0.03
N THR A 906 -13.42 39.79 -1.03
CA THR A 906 -11.99 39.51 -1.03
C THR A 906 -11.33 40.13 -2.25
N PHE A 907 -10.31 40.94 -2.02
CA PHE A 907 -9.34 41.32 -3.04
C PHE A 907 -8.19 40.34 -2.92
N ASP A 908 -7.93 39.56 -3.97
CA ASP A 908 -6.86 38.56 -3.93
C ASP A 908 -5.48 39.19 -4.20
N GLU A 909 -4.42 38.39 -4.07
CA GLU A 909 -3.05 38.86 -4.30
C GLU A 909 -2.79 39.40 -5.71
N SER A 910 -3.60 39.00 -6.70
CA SER A 910 -3.49 39.47 -8.08
C SER A 910 -4.13 40.83 -8.32
N TYR A 911 -4.90 41.36 -7.37
CA TYR A 911 -5.61 42.62 -7.53
C TYR A 911 -4.64 43.81 -7.66
N THR A 912 -4.81 44.58 -8.74
CA THR A 912 -4.01 45.78 -9.07
C THR A 912 -4.84 47.01 -9.42
N GLY A 913 -6.16 46.87 -9.53
CA GLY A 913 -7.04 47.97 -9.94
C GLY A 913 -7.26 49.05 -8.86
N THR A 914 -8.23 49.92 -9.12
CA THR A 914 -8.52 51.13 -8.35
C THR A 914 -9.98 51.21 -7.91
N ILE A 915 -10.21 51.30 -6.59
CA ILE A 915 -11.48 51.69 -6.00
C ILE A 915 -11.31 53.11 -5.47
N ASN A 916 -11.77 54.14 -6.18
CA ASN A 916 -11.49 55.53 -5.76
C ASN A 916 -12.46 56.04 -4.67
N GLY A 917 -13.69 55.53 -4.64
CA GLY A 917 -14.69 55.87 -3.63
C GLY A 917 -14.54 55.12 -2.30
N LYS A 918 -15.44 55.41 -1.35
CA LYS A 918 -15.47 54.79 -0.02
C LYS A 918 -15.93 53.34 -0.08
N ILE A 919 -15.27 52.49 0.71
CA ILE A 919 -15.71 51.13 1.01
C ILE A 919 -16.41 51.15 2.38
N VAL A 920 -17.69 50.78 2.42
CA VAL A 920 -18.48 50.81 3.65
C VAL A 920 -18.74 49.41 4.18
N TYR A 921 -18.26 49.12 5.38
CA TYR A 921 -18.63 47.91 6.11
C TYR A 921 -19.94 48.13 6.87
N ASP A 922 -21.04 47.56 6.35
CA ASP A 922 -22.40 47.73 6.88
C ASP A 922 -22.95 46.41 7.45
N SER A 923 -22.25 45.87 8.45
CA SER A 923 -22.67 44.67 9.15
C SER A 923 -22.38 44.73 10.65
N THR A 924 -23.30 44.19 11.44
CA THR A 924 -23.11 43.96 12.88
C THR A 924 -22.65 42.53 13.20
N VAL A 925 -22.36 41.71 12.18
CA VAL A 925 -22.09 40.27 12.31
C VAL A 925 -20.78 39.88 11.60
N ALA A 926 -19.66 40.15 12.27
CA ALA A 926 -18.29 39.95 11.76
C ALA A 926 -17.96 38.50 11.36
N ASP A 927 -18.51 37.50 12.05
CA ASP A 927 -18.21 36.09 11.75
C ASP A 927 -18.72 35.64 10.36
N LYS A 928 -19.67 36.39 9.78
CA LYS A 928 -20.33 36.03 8.52
C LYS A 928 -20.24 37.10 7.44
N HIS A 929 -19.83 38.31 7.78
CA HIS A 929 -19.68 39.39 6.83
C HIS A 929 -18.25 39.88 6.91
N LYS A 930 -17.50 39.74 5.81
CA LYS A 930 -16.07 40.00 5.82
C LYS A 930 -15.63 40.87 4.66
N LEU A 931 -14.64 41.71 4.92
CA LEU A 931 -13.85 42.42 3.92
C LEU A 931 -12.39 42.04 4.12
N THR A 932 -11.80 41.36 3.15
CA THR A 932 -10.39 40.99 3.15
C THR A 932 -9.69 41.68 2.00
N ILE A 933 -8.65 42.47 2.30
CA ILE A 933 -7.89 43.22 1.29
C ILE A 933 -6.45 42.69 1.24
N GLN A 934 -6.09 42.20 0.07
CA GLN A 934 -4.76 41.72 -0.33
C GLN A 934 -4.40 42.30 -1.70
N GLY A 935 -3.17 42.05 -2.16
CA GLY A 935 -2.68 42.55 -3.46
C GLY A 935 -2.16 43.98 -3.39
N ASN A 936 -1.91 44.58 -4.56
CA ASN A 936 -1.23 45.86 -4.70
C ASN A 936 -2.12 46.95 -5.33
N GLY A 937 -3.44 46.79 -5.23
CA GLY A 937 -4.40 47.77 -5.74
C GLY A 937 -4.49 49.06 -4.92
N THR A 938 -5.26 50.00 -5.46
CA THR A 938 -5.50 51.33 -4.90
C THR A 938 -6.93 51.46 -4.37
N PHE A 939 -7.09 52.03 -3.18
CA PHE A 939 -8.35 52.08 -2.45
C PHE A 939 -8.63 53.49 -1.89
N GLY A 940 -9.91 53.86 -1.87
CA GLY A 940 -10.41 55.02 -1.14
C GLY A 940 -10.44 54.77 0.36
N ALA A 941 -11.30 55.50 1.07
CA ALA A 941 -11.44 55.32 2.52
C ALA A 941 -12.22 54.05 2.87
N ILE A 942 -11.84 53.37 3.95
CA ILE A 942 -12.62 52.28 4.56
C ILE A 942 -13.36 52.85 5.78
N GLU A 943 -14.69 52.78 5.76
CA GLU A 943 -15.55 53.27 6.83
C GLU A 943 -16.49 52.17 7.34
N ALA A 944 -16.82 52.22 8.63
CA ALA A 944 -17.88 51.38 9.20
C ALA A 944 -19.19 52.18 9.24
N ALA A 945 -20.29 51.56 8.81
CA ALA A 945 -21.61 52.16 8.93
C ALA A 945 -21.98 52.42 10.41
N SER A 946 -22.98 53.28 10.61
CA SER A 946 -23.47 53.59 11.96
C SER A 946 -23.94 52.31 12.68
N GLY A 947 -23.32 52.00 13.82
CA GLY A 947 -23.59 50.80 14.60
C GLY A 947 -22.76 49.55 14.20
N ALA A 948 -21.99 49.59 13.12
CA ALA A 948 -21.14 48.50 12.66
C ALA A 948 -19.69 48.58 13.16
N ALA A 949 -19.28 49.70 13.78
CA ALA A 949 -17.89 49.98 14.15
C ALA A 949 -17.21 48.88 14.98
N GLU A 950 -17.90 48.28 15.97
CA GLU A 950 -17.33 47.18 16.75
C GLU A 950 -17.21 45.88 15.96
N ALA A 951 -18.18 45.57 15.10
CA ALA A 951 -18.10 44.38 14.25
C ALA A 951 -17.03 44.54 13.16
N ALA A 952 -16.81 45.75 12.66
CA ALA A 952 -15.79 46.04 11.64
C ALA A 952 -14.37 45.64 12.09
N LYS A 953 -14.04 45.78 13.38
CA LYS A 953 -12.73 45.40 13.94
C LYS A 953 -12.37 43.93 13.75
N SER A 954 -13.35 43.05 13.60
CA SER A 954 -13.13 41.62 13.35
C SER A 954 -13.65 41.16 11.99
N GLY A 955 -14.42 42.01 11.31
CA GLY A 955 -14.97 41.75 9.99
C GLY A 955 -14.10 42.28 8.85
N ILE A 956 -13.20 43.22 9.12
CA ILE A 956 -12.27 43.78 8.13
C ILE A 956 -10.87 43.30 8.45
N GLU A 957 -10.16 42.84 7.42
CA GLU A 957 -8.76 42.43 7.50
C GLU A 957 -7.98 43.00 6.30
N VAL A 958 -7.01 43.86 6.57
CA VAL A 958 -6.14 44.49 5.57
C VAL A 958 -4.71 44.01 5.77
N THR A 959 -4.11 43.49 4.69
CA THR A 959 -2.74 42.96 4.71
C THR A 959 -1.77 43.75 3.83
N SER A 960 -2.27 44.42 2.79
CA SER A 960 -1.49 45.17 1.80
C SER A 960 -2.38 46.19 1.05
N GLY A 961 -1.82 46.88 0.05
CA GLY A 961 -2.53 47.85 -0.81
C GLY A 961 -2.12 49.30 -0.56
N HIS A 962 -2.62 50.20 -1.42
CA HIS A 962 -2.43 51.66 -1.35
C HIS A 962 -3.76 52.36 -1.05
N PHE A 963 -3.80 53.29 -0.09
CA PHE A 963 -5.03 53.89 0.43
C PHE A 963 -4.98 55.42 0.42
N ALA A 964 -6.08 56.05 0.01
CA ALA A 964 -6.26 57.51 0.01
C ALA A 964 -6.32 58.11 1.42
N LYS A 965 -6.72 57.31 2.42
CA LYS A 965 -6.76 57.68 3.85
C LYS A 965 -6.07 56.61 4.69
N PRO A 966 -5.56 56.94 5.89
CA PRO A 966 -5.05 55.92 6.81
C PRO A 966 -6.15 54.89 7.12
N VAL A 967 -5.76 53.62 7.14
CA VAL A 967 -6.63 52.50 7.53
C VAL A 967 -6.64 52.47 9.06
N ASN A 968 -7.81 52.22 9.65
CA ASN A 968 -7.90 52.04 11.09
C ASN A 968 -7.02 50.86 11.52
N GLU A 969 -6.17 51.05 12.54
CA GLU A 969 -5.24 50.02 13.02
C GLU A 969 -5.98 48.74 13.46
N ASP A 970 -7.21 48.85 13.95
CA ASP A 970 -8.07 47.70 14.31
C ASP A 970 -8.44 46.82 13.09
N TYR A 971 -8.27 47.30 11.85
CA TYR A 971 -8.57 46.54 10.63
C TYR A 971 -7.31 45.89 10.03
N LEU A 972 -6.12 46.25 10.51
CA LEU A 972 -4.87 45.71 10.02
C LEU A 972 -4.68 44.29 10.55
N ALA A 973 -4.35 43.35 9.67
CA ALA A 973 -4.04 41.99 10.08
C ALA A 973 -2.84 41.97 11.05
N ASP A 974 -2.81 40.99 11.95
CA ASP A 974 -1.70 40.80 12.90
C ASP A 974 -0.33 40.68 12.21
N SER A 975 -0.30 40.23 10.95
CA SER A 975 0.91 40.12 10.14
C SER A 975 1.49 41.47 9.71
N VAL A 976 0.70 42.54 9.66
CA VAL A 976 1.15 43.89 9.28
C VAL A 976 1.90 44.52 10.44
N LYS A 977 3.08 45.07 10.16
CA LYS A 977 3.98 45.67 11.16
C LYS A 977 4.42 47.09 10.85
N ALA A 978 4.24 47.56 9.62
CA ALA A 978 4.62 48.91 9.24
C ALA A 978 3.61 49.52 8.26
N GLN A 979 3.33 50.81 8.46
CA GLN A 979 2.66 51.69 7.52
C GLN A 979 3.72 52.57 6.84
N LEU A 980 3.63 52.74 5.54
CA LEU A 980 4.38 53.72 4.75
C LEU A 980 3.40 54.77 4.21
N GLU A 981 3.64 56.04 4.49
CA GLU A 981 2.99 57.19 3.89
C GLU A 981 3.93 57.79 2.85
N SER A 982 3.59 57.61 1.57
CA SER A 982 4.43 58.05 0.47
C SER A 982 4.18 59.51 0.09
N ALA A 983 5.26 60.29 -0.02
CA ALA A 983 5.22 61.64 -0.54
C ALA A 983 5.07 61.68 -2.07
N SER A 984 5.41 60.57 -2.75
CA SER A 984 5.41 60.46 -4.21
C SER A 984 4.09 59.97 -4.80
N ASN A 985 3.18 59.42 -3.98
CA ASN A 985 1.84 58.98 -4.37
C ASN A 985 0.75 59.72 -3.58
N PRO A 986 0.46 61.00 -3.91
CA PRO A 986 -0.44 61.83 -3.10
C PRO A 986 -1.92 61.41 -3.17
N GLU A 987 -2.33 60.62 -4.16
CA GLU A 987 -3.73 60.16 -4.29
C GLU A 987 -4.03 58.96 -3.38
N ALA A 988 -3.03 58.10 -3.12
CA ALA A 988 -3.14 56.97 -2.22
C ALA A 988 -1.84 56.74 -1.43
N PRO A 989 -1.48 57.67 -0.52
CA PRO A 989 -0.15 57.68 0.08
C PRO A 989 0.07 56.55 1.08
N TYR A 990 -0.98 55.99 1.68
CA TYR A 990 -0.84 55.02 2.78
C TYR A 990 -0.73 53.58 2.27
N SER A 991 0.30 52.85 2.67
CA SER A 991 0.49 51.43 2.33
C SER A 991 1.00 50.63 3.52
N TYR A 992 0.81 49.32 3.50
CA TYR A 992 1.01 48.46 4.68
C TYR A 992 1.89 47.26 4.34
N TYR A 993 2.80 46.93 5.26
CA TYR A 993 3.86 45.95 5.05
C TYR A 993 3.98 44.97 6.23
N PRO A 994 4.39 43.72 5.97
CA PRO A 994 4.54 42.70 7.00
C PRO A 994 5.76 42.93 7.90
N SER A 995 6.67 43.82 7.53
CA SER A 995 7.83 44.18 8.35
C SER A 995 8.28 45.61 8.07
N LEU A 996 9.05 46.17 9.01
CA LEU A 996 9.71 47.47 8.83
C LEU A 996 10.67 47.43 7.63
N GLU A 997 11.46 46.37 7.48
CA GLU A 997 12.41 46.21 6.37
C GLU A 997 11.72 46.24 5.01
N ALA A 998 10.55 45.62 4.89
CA ALA A 998 9.76 45.65 3.65
C ALA A 998 9.27 47.07 3.34
N ALA A 999 8.78 47.81 4.36
CA ALA A 999 8.43 49.22 4.19
C ALA A 999 9.67 50.07 3.82
N GLN A 1000 10.82 49.83 4.45
CA GLN A 1000 12.08 50.52 4.14
C GLN A 1000 12.55 50.28 2.70
N ALA A 1001 12.34 49.07 2.18
CA ALA A 1001 12.70 48.73 0.80
C ALA A 1001 11.80 49.43 -0.23
N ALA A 1002 10.54 49.68 0.11
CA ALA A 1002 9.59 50.39 -0.75
C ALA A 1002 9.73 51.93 -0.65
N ALA A 1003 10.14 52.44 0.51
CA ALA A 1003 10.22 53.87 0.80
C ALA A 1003 11.14 54.64 -0.16
N GLN A 1004 10.68 55.81 -0.57
CA GLN A 1004 11.45 56.81 -1.30
C GLN A 1004 11.83 57.99 -0.39
N PRO A 1005 12.83 58.82 -0.77
CA PRO A 1005 13.15 60.03 -0.04
C PRO A 1005 11.94 60.94 0.16
N GLY A 1006 11.69 61.33 1.42
CA GLY A 1006 10.53 62.12 1.84
C GLY A 1006 9.37 61.32 2.41
N ASP A 1007 9.40 59.98 2.32
CA ASP A 1007 8.34 59.13 2.86
C ASP A 1007 8.39 59.02 4.41
N THR A 1008 7.24 58.71 5.01
CA THR A 1008 7.11 58.46 6.45
C THR A 1008 6.76 57.01 6.73
N ILE A 1009 7.56 56.32 7.55
CA ILE A 1009 7.29 54.95 8.02
C ILE A 1009 6.87 54.99 9.49
N THR A 1010 5.75 54.34 9.80
CA THR A 1010 5.23 54.19 11.16
C THR A 1010 5.06 52.72 11.49
N GLU A 1011 5.62 52.26 12.61
CA GLU A 1011 5.37 50.91 13.11
C GLU A 1011 3.93 50.79 13.64
N VAL A 1012 3.21 49.76 13.21
CA VAL A 1012 1.81 49.45 13.58
C VAL A 1012 1.72 48.04 14.15
N ASN A 1013 0.66 47.72 14.91
CA ASN A 1013 0.51 46.42 15.60
C ASN A 1013 1.72 46.06 16.49
N ALA A 1014 2.36 47.07 17.08
CA ALA A 1014 3.51 46.93 17.95
C ALA A 1014 3.10 46.39 19.33
N THR A 1015 4.03 45.71 20.02
CA THR A 1015 3.78 45.17 21.37
C THR A 1015 3.41 46.28 22.35
N THR A 1016 2.25 46.18 22.99
CA THR A 1016 1.69 47.20 23.88
C THR A 1016 2.65 47.55 25.02
N GLY A 1017 2.87 48.85 25.26
CA GLY A 1017 3.62 49.36 26.43
C GLY A 1017 5.09 49.73 26.20
N LYS A 1018 5.59 49.67 24.96
CA LYS A 1018 6.94 50.17 24.61
C LYS A 1018 6.88 51.63 24.09
N THR A 1019 7.90 52.42 24.44
CA THR A 1019 8.07 53.80 23.96
C THR A 1019 8.43 53.80 22.48
N LYS A 1020 7.78 54.66 21.67
CA LYS A 1020 8.17 54.92 20.27
C LYS A 1020 9.01 56.20 20.19
N TYR A 1021 9.97 56.21 19.28
CA TYR A 1021 10.80 57.37 18.96
C TYR A 1021 10.72 57.69 17.46
N THR A 1022 10.97 58.96 17.13
CA THR A 1022 11.04 59.45 15.75
C THR A 1022 12.49 59.66 15.32
N VAL A 1023 12.90 58.97 14.26
CA VAL A 1023 14.16 59.22 13.53
C VAL A 1023 13.83 60.03 12.28
N THR A 1024 14.39 61.22 12.18
CA THR A 1024 14.28 62.07 10.98
C THR A 1024 15.57 61.95 10.16
N LEU A 1025 15.44 61.59 8.89
CA LEU A 1025 16.55 61.65 7.93
C LEU A 1025 16.47 62.96 7.17
N ASP A 1026 17.39 63.88 7.47
CA ASP A 1026 17.54 65.16 6.78
C ASP A 1026 18.59 65.02 5.67
N TYR A 1027 18.16 65.05 4.41
CA TYR A 1027 19.04 64.88 3.26
C TYR A 1027 20.02 66.04 3.04
N ALA A 1028 19.85 67.17 3.73
CA ALA A 1028 20.77 68.33 3.71
C ALA A 1028 21.09 68.86 2.29
N ASP A 1029 20.19 68.65 1.34
CA ASP A 1029 20.30 69.15 -0.02
C ASP A 1029 19.45 70.41 -0.28
N GLY A 1030 18.51 70.70 0.62
CA GLY A 1030 17.60 71.84 0.56
C GLY A 1030 16.41 71.66 -0.38
N GLU A 1031 16.25 70.47 -0.97
CA GLU A 1031 15.19 70.16 -1.95
C GLU A 1031 14.38 68.92 -1.55
N THR A 1032 15.03 67.88 -1.03
CA THR A 1032 14.38 66.63 -0.66
C THR A 1032 13.71 66.77 0.71
N ALA A 1033 12.43 66.40 0.79
CA ALA A 1033 11.72 66.36 2.06
C ALA A 1033 12.36 65.33 3.00
N ASN A 1034 12.31 65.59 4.31
CA ASN A 1034 12.85 64.66 5.29
C ASN A 1034 12.04 63.37 5.30
N SER A 1035 12.72 62.23 5.42
CA SER A 1035 12.06 60.96 5.72
C SER A 1035 11.91 60.79 7.23
N LEU A 1036 10.77 60.28 7.68
CA LEU A 1036 10.47 60.08 9.09
C LEU A 1036 10.25 58.60 9.38
N TYR A 1037 10.82 58.10 10.48
CA TYR A 1037 10.59 56.75 10.99
C TYR A 1037 10.10 56.83 12.43
N THR A 1038 8.86 56.42 12.69
CA THR A 1038 8.29 56.32 14.03
C THR A 1038 8.26 54.86 14.46
N VAL A 1039 9.24 54.44 15.25
CA VAL A 1039 9.47 53.03 15.61
C VAL A 1039 9.72 52.86 17.10
N THR A 1040 9.54 51.64 17.59
CA THR A 1040 9.75 51.27 18.99
C THR A 1040 11.22 51.40 19.42
N GLU A 1041 11.46 51.75 20.69
CA GLU A 1041 12.79 51.76 21.29
C GLU A 1041 13.52 50.41 21.10
N GLY A 1042 14.77 50.51 20.67
CA GLY A 1042 15.66 49.38 20.42
C GLY A 1042 15.59 48.82 19.00
N THR A 1043 14.66 49.27 18.16
CA THR A 1043 14.55 48.87 16.74
C THR A 1043 15.83 49.25 15.98
N GLU A 1044 16.27 48.36 15.09
CA GLU A 1044 17.42 48.59 14.21
C GLU A 1044 16.92 49.02 12.82
N LEU A 1045 17.25 50.24 12.40
CA LEU A 1045 16.88 50.79 11.10
C LEU A 1045 18.02 50.70 10.11
N THR A 1046 17.79 50.14 8.92
CA THR A 1046 18.76 50.22 7.83
C THR A 1046 18.74 51.63 7.25
N LEU A 1047 19.83 52.39 7.39
CA LEU A 1047 19.91 53.74 6.84
C LEU A 1047 20.12 53.69 5.32
N PRO A 1048 19.32 54.42 4.52
CA PRO A 1048 19.45 54.41 3.06
C PRO A 1048 20.75 55.09 2.61
N THR A 1049 21.22 54.78 1.39
CA THR A 1049 22.36 55.47 0.77
C THR A 1049 21.82 56.40 -0.32
N PRO A 1050 21.45 57.66 0.00
CA PRO A 1050 20.90 58.57 -0.98
C PRO A 1050 21.95 58.92 -2.04
N SER A 1051 21.47 59.38 -3.19
CA SER A 1051 22.33 59.90 -4.25
C SER A 1051 22.01 61.37 -4.54
N ARG A 1052 23.05 62.17 -4.77
CA ARG A 1052 22.94 63.59 -5.11
C ARG A 1052 23.89 63.89 -6.26
N SER A 1053 23.35 64.43 -7.34
CA SER A 1053 24.14 64.70 -8.56
C SER A 1053 25.32 65.63 -8.27
N GLY A 1054 26.54 65.19 -8.60
CA GLY A 1054 27.78 65.94 -8.39
C GLY A 1054 28.39 65.85 -6.98
N TYR A 1055 27.83 65.01 -6.09
CA TYR A 1055 28.34 64.80 -4.73
C TYR A 1055 28.52 63.30 -4.42
N THR A 1056 29.43 62.98 -3.50
CA THR A 1056 29.58 61.67 -2.85
C THR A 1056 28.91 61.73 -1.48
N PHE A 1057 28.12 60.72 -1.16
CA PHE A 1057 27.47 60.57 0.14
C PHE A 1057 28.47 60.04 1.16
N GLU A 1058 28.79 60.84 2.18
CA GLU A 1058 29.80 60.47 3.20
C GLU A 1058 29.19 59.67 4.35
N GLY A 1059 27.88 59.82 4.59
CA GLY A 1059 27.14 59.09 5.61
C GLY A 1059 26.08 59.94 6.29
N TRP A 1060 25.40 59.31 7.26
CA TRP A 1060 24.43 59.95 8.14
C TRP A 1060 25.09 60.34 9.47
N TYR A 1061 24.76 61.52 10.00
CA TYR A 1061 25.38 62.07 11.21
C TYR A 1061 24.34 62.51 12.25
N ASP A 1062 24.55 62.17 13.52
CA ASP A 1062 23.89 62.81 14.68
C ASP A 1062 24.86 63.90 15.22
N GLY A 1063 24.60 65.15 14.85
CA GLY A 1063 25.51 66.26 15.11
C GLY A 1063 26.85 66.08 14.38
N SER A 1064 27.93 65.80 15.11
CA SER A 1064 29.28 65.57 14.55
C SER A 1064 29.68 64.09 14.51
N SER A 1065 28.82 63.19 14.97
CA SER A 1065 29.11 61.76 15.05
C SER A 1065 28.52 61.02 13.85
N ARG A 1066 29.37 60.32 13.08
CA ARG A 1066 28.95 59.48 11.96
C ARG A 1066 28.26 58.21 12.48
N MET A 1067 27.05 57.94 11.99
CA MET A 1067 26.26 56.76 12.38
C MET A 1067 26.55 55.56 11.47
N SER A 1068 26.52 54.36 12.05
CA SER A 1068 26.56 53.10 11.31
C SER A 1068 25.17 52.68 10.86
N SER A 1069 25.10 51.95 9.76
CA SER A 1069 23.89 51.22 9.33
C SER A 1069 24.10 49.72 9.62
N PRO A 1070 23.17 49.03 10.31
CA PRO A 1070 21.90 49.55 10.83
C PRO A 1070 22.09 50.48 12.06
N TYR A 1071 21.17 51.44 12.22
CA TYR A 1071 21.11 52.40 13.32
C TYR A 1071 20.12 51.93 14.38
N LYS A 1072 20.56 51.80 15.64
CA LYS A 1072 19.71 51.39 16.75
C LYS A 1072 19.01 52.60 17.39
N VAL A 1073 17.67 52.59 17.37
CA VAL A 1073 16.84 53.72 17.83
C VAL A 1073 16.69 53.71 19.36
N MET A 1074 17.15 54.77 20.03
CA MET A 1074 17.11 54.89 21.49
C MET A 1074 16.53 56.23 21.99
N LYS A 1075 16.28 57.17 21.08
CA LYS A 1075 15.76 58.53 21.34
C LYS A 1075 15.23 59.11 20.04
N ASP A 1076 14.45 60.18 20.15
CA ASP A 1076 14.20 61.06 19.00
C ASP A 1076 15.52 61.64 18.50
N VAL A 1077 15.75 61.59 17.19
CA VAL A 1077 17.01 62.04 16.59
C VAL A 1077 16.78 62.56 15.18
N ILE A 1078 17.59 63.55 14.79
CA ILE A 1078 17.71 63.98 13.40
C ILE A 1078 19.08 63.50 12.92
N LEU A 1079 19.10 62.64 11.90
CA LEU A 1079 20.29 62.21 11.21
C LEU A 1079 20.44 63.02 9.93
N THR A 1080 21.49 63.80 9.84
CA THR A 1080 21.75 64.69 8.69
C THR A 1080 22.73 64.02 7.73
N ALA A 1081 22.43 64.03 6.44
CA ALA A 1081 23.33 63.54 5.39
C ALA A 1081 24.49 64.52 5.19
N GLU A 1082 25.72 64.01 5.18
CA GLU A 1082 26.89 64.79 4.75
C GLU A 1082 27.31 64.40 3.34
N TRP A 1083 27.74 65.40 2.57
CA TRP A 1083 28.02 65.29 1.14
C TRP A 1083 29.36 65.94 0.80
N ASP A 1084 30.22 65.19 0.09
CA ASP A 1084 31.45 65.72 -0.50
C ASP A 1084 31.25 66.02 -1.98
N TYR A 1085 31.67 67.20 -2.43
CA TYR A 1085 31.48 67.61 -3.83
C TYR A 1085 32.52 66.97 -4.76
N ASN A 1086 32.08 66.30 -5.84
CA ASN A 1086 32.91 65.50 -6.75
C ASN A 1086 33.66 66.29 -7.84
N GLY A 1087 33.76 67.61 -7.71
CA GLY A 1087 34.40 68.47 -8.71
C GLY A 1087 35.91 68.21 -8.85
N SER A 1088 36.35 67.78 -10.04
CA SER A 1088 37.77 67.78 -10.42
C SER A 1088 38.24 69.21 -10.67
N SER A 1089 39.09 69.74 -9.79
CA SER A 1089 39.85 70.96 -10.07
C SER A 1089 41.03 70.63 -10.97
N SER A 1090 40.97 71.01 -12.25
CA SER A 1090 42.14 71.05 -13.11
C SER A 1090 42.85 72.41 -12.99
N SER A 1091 43.92 72.38 -12.19
CA SER A 1091 45.14 73.19 -12.26
C SER A 1091 45.26 74.52 -11.48
N SER A 1092 46.14 74.40 -10.48
CA SER A 1092 47.04 75.40 -9.89
C SER A 1092 46.49 76.37 -8.85
N GLY A 1093 46.87 76.11 -7.60
CA GLY A 1093 46.74 77.06 -6.49
C GLY A 1093 45.98 76.50 -5.31
N SER A 1094 46.70 75.85 -4.39
CA SER A 1094 46.21 75.48 -3.07
C SER A 1094 45.53 76.67 -2.39
N THR A 1095 44.29 76.50 -1.92
CA THR A 1095 43.82 77.18 -0.72
C THR A 1095 42.88 76.25 0.04
N ARG A 1096 43.44 75.57 1.04
CA ARG A 1096 42.67 75.13 2.21
C ARG A 1096 42.30 76.42 2.96
N TYR A 1097 41.02 76.76 3.08
CA TYR A 1097 40.60 77.94 3.84
C TYR A 1097 40.41 77.55 5.30
N THR A 1098 41.22 78.13 6.20
CA THR A 1098 40.95 78.09 7.64
C THR A 1098 40.03 79.25 7.97
N VAL A 1099 38.82 78.98 8.48
CA VAL A 1099 37.91 80.00 9.01
C VAL A 1099 38.09 80.00 10.53
N SER A 1100 38.62 81.07 11.09
CA SER A 1100 38.73 81.29 12.54
C SER A 1100 37.91 82.51 12.92
N VAL A 1101 37.01 82.35 13.88
CA VAL A 1101 36.17 83.42 14.45
C VAL A 1101 36.76 83.83 15.79
N GLU A 1102 36.92 85.13 16.04
CA GLU A 1102 37.32 85.62 17.38
C GLU A 1102 36.14 85.51 18.35
N ASP A 1103 36.45 85.16 19.61
CA ASP A 1103 35.57 84.70 20.71
C ASP A 1103 34.49 85.71 21.20
N THR A 1104 34.20 86.75 20.43
CA THR A 1104 33.18 87.74 20.75
C THR A 1104 32.58 88.28 19.46
N ASP A 1105 31.52 87.65 18.96
CA ASP A 1105 30.27 88.32 18.52
C ASP A 1105 29.42 87.40 17.61
N ASN A 1106 28.10 87.46 17.84
CA ASN A 1106 27.05 86.58 17.30
C ASN A 1106 26.81 86.70 15.77
N GLY A 1107 27.81 86.46 14.92
CA GLY A 1107 27.71 86.47 13.45
C GLY A 1107 27.74 85.08 12.81
N SER A 1108 26.95 84.86 11.74
CA SER A 1108 26.98 83.63 10.93
C SER A 1108 27.74 83.82 9.62
N VAL A 1109 28.57 82.83 9.25
CA VAL A 1109 29.30 82.80 7.97
C VAL A 1109 28.70 81.72 7.07
N LYS A 1110 28.41 82.06 5.80
CA LYS A 1110 27.93 81.11 4.78
C LYS A 1110 28.96 81.01 3.66
N VAL A 1111 29.40 79.79 3.36
CA VAL A 1111 30.38 79.49 2.30
C VAL A 1111 29.76 78.61 1.21
N SER A 1112 30.20 78.80 -0.04
CA SER A 1112 29.90 77.91 -1.16
C SER A 1112 31.18 77.52 -1.90
N PRO A 1113 31.15 76.49 -2.77
CA PRO A 1113 32.32 76.02 -3.51
C PRO A 1113 32.97 77.07 -4.43
N THR A 1114 32.25 78.14 -4.78
CA THR A 1114 32.73 79.18 -5.71
C THR A 1114 32.91 80.55 -5.06
N ARG A 1115 32.29 80.84 -3.91
CA ARG A 1115 32.46 82.12 -3.17
C ARG A 1115 32.23 81.93 -1.67
N ALA A 1116 33.07 82.59 -0.87
CA ALA A 1116 32.74 83.01 0.48
C ALA A 1116 32.36 84.50 0.45
N SER A 1117 31.19 84.87 0.97
CA SER A 1117 30.86 86.28 1.21
C SER A 1117 31.41 86.69 2.58
N LYS A 1118 32.07 87.83 2.64
CA LYS A 1118 32.57 88.41 3.88
C LYS A 1118 31.36 88.77 4.77
N GLY A 1119 31.28 88.16 5.96
CA GLY A 1119 30.52 88.68 7.10
C GLY A 1119 31.27 89.86 7.69
#